data_AF-A0A7Y0AEX1-F1
#
_entry.id   AF-A0A7Y0AEX1-F1
#
_cell.length_a   1.000
_cell.length_b   1.000
_cell.length_c   1.000
_cell.angle_alpha   90.00
_cell.angle_beta   90.00
_cell.angle_gamma   90.00
#
_symmetry.space_group_name_H-M   'P 1'
#
loop_
_entity.id
_entity.type
_entity.pdbx_description
1 polymer ?
#
loop_
_entity_poly.entity_id
_entity_poly.type
_entity_poly.pdbx_seq_one_letter_code
_entity_poly.pdbx_strand_id
1 'polypeptide(L)'
;MPKILRLHRTGSSTHEGWGRTGKLGRNEIEGSGGIQDPEGGRAERVAVAIPSPFARLHLVETALAYVSGPGASGATDTVHHRLVGQFWDLWELTFNYYQRRQPGQRLLVRTWNRQAELAALEANPHTRPLAQALALYLNDRRFAGLADLHLLYWPGATPQQPPQLLGGTSPLTLFFPAPAVAPLPVQRPEGGGHYFDGRYVALGQRERAFQDYVYQLFVADRELARLAPAVRNALDPSLLNKWDLDGTAQLSNYPVLTDHVGNPVAVAGVVLRVRPDEGVVRSSDFTIAPTRQPTPSWPLPTPLPLVLRPGLQAPGKQYYNNTLLGDSGAKVPVADPRALPERTLPGPELNYPYLTVNDLLEDTLLTVPYQVDDARFVTGQVRVASGYRPTCWPLLPIKPAYFDYFTTHDLATQLTLELEPACVRVRLRLPVQGGFTVDYERAYYPNPQLKDLGRLLTTNVGLSVFPFLKVADAPQYNDWYKVMLVDANNTDLSLVNKPVELEFGVQGRLLSGTGTEQSATAYRRTTKTASDEGSTYYEVRGTHFDYLRVNNPAPAAGQALVVPRWPEVRQGTKTFRFAIDFGTTNTHVAYHDAPSQPPQPLGFEPDDTPVALLKKPTEEIDYSPYERLYRGIEDDPAHGVQLRRWQRYQQREFVPPYLGAAGSPYQFPIRTASSEAAAFSIETPKLLANVNVGFGINTEEETSDSYHTNLKWGETTEAARHRVREFFREMLLLFRCKAALHGGNLAATQVVWFAPLSFSDFNRELYRREWDGLFREVFHTDRATTYLPESSAPYFFLTRRGLVTPGPGENAAFVDIGGGTSDVLFYADQPAAPGGPRRHQPAYSTSFRFAGNDLWGDGAAEVRGGKDNGLVRFGLDSLAQNPVPTTKAAELAQKCLRVVLANPSFGSEEVASLLFNYEKEFQFGERLLRAQHLRVLFYLHFGALVYHLGQLTALRGLAAPRYLCFTGRGSLYLRLLCPGSLRPLEQVASRILSEVMGAPAPANFKIILADDPKQTTANGGVLATGLDAESTAQVPPIVQPIGTGALDATEARPLFPSDITEEVKAAVLANVERCLTLLLTDPELVAAQSSLGIKNPPGLVLHELQAALADSFNLARQQYANTLPAGEPVPETLFFLPFKNALYVLSQVLHGLPG
;
A
#
# COMPACT_ATOMS: atom_id res chain seq x y z
N MET A 1 -45.81 49.03 -84.62
CA MET A 1 -46.26 49.72 -83.40
C MET A 1 -45.06 50.44 -82.79
N PRO A 2 -45.12 51.75 -82.54
CA PRO A 2 -44.03 52.47 -81.87
C PRO A 2 -43.90 51.95 -80.42
N LYS A 3 -42.69 51.52 -80.04
CA LYS A 3 -42.39 51.09 -78.66
C LYS A 3 -42.25 52.34 -77.79
N ILE A 4 -43.14 52.51 -76.81
CA ILE A 4 -42.98 53.53 -75.76
C ILE A 4 -41.80 53.09 -74.88
N LEU A 5 -40.74 53.89 -74.80
CA LEU A 5 -39.64 53.67 -73.86
C LEU A 5 -40.11 54.06 -72.45
N ARG A 6 -40.40 53.07 -71.60
CA ARG A 6 -40.75 53.27 -70.19
C ARG A 6 -39.94 52.30 -69.34
N LEU A 7 -39.36 52.78 -68.24
CA LEU A 7 -38.52 51.97 -67.33
C LEU A 7 -39.32 50.97 -66.49
N HIS A 8 -40.63 51.22 -66.34
CA HIS A 8 -41.59 50.40 -65.59
C HIS A 8 -42.77 50.01 -66.50
N ARG A 9 -43.49 48.95 -66.13
CA ARG A 9 -44.63 48.39 -66.88
C ARG A 9 -46.00 48.93 -66.43
N THR A 10 -46.04 49.83 -65.46
CA THR A 10 -47.30 50.46 -64.99
C THR A 10 -47.69 51.68 -65.87
N GLY A 11 -48.93 51.72 -66.35
CA GLY A 11 -49.56 52.86 -67.05
C GLY A 11 -50.05 52.59 -68.48
N SER A 12 -50.92 53.47 -69.01
CA SER A 12 -51.58 53.27 -70.32
C SER A 12 -50.59 53.09 -71.49
N SER A 13 -50.96 52.19 -72.41
CA SER A 13 -50.28 51.88 -73.69
C SER A 13 -50.82 52.70 -74.88
N THR A 14 -51.74 53.63 -74.64
CA THR A 14 -52.46 54.39 -75.70
C THR A 14 -51.81 55.72 -76.08
N HIS A 15 -50.61 56.05 -75.58
CA HIS A 15 -49.93 57.32 -75.87
C HIS A 15 -48.94 57.19 -77.04
N GLU A 16 -49.03 58.09 -78.03
CA GLU A 16 -48.05 58.22 -79.11
C GLU A 16 -47.22 59.51 -78.93
N GLY A 17 -45.89 59.43 -79.04
CA GLY A 17 -44.98 60.58 -78.90
C GLY A 17 -44.51 60.89 -77.46
N TRP A 18 -44.15 62.15 -77.21
CA TRP A 18 -43.73 62.64 -75.89
C TRP A 18 -44.94 63.09 -75.06
N GLY A 19 -45.07 62.59 -73.83
CA GLY A 19 -46.15 62.96 -72.91
C GLY A 19 -45.64 63.22 -71.49
N ARG A 20 -46.37 64.03 -70.72
CA ARG A 20 -46.08 64.22 -69.28
C ARG A 20 -46.31 62.90 -68.54
N THR A 21 -45.26 62.35 -67.94
CA THR A 21 -45.37 61.24 -67.00
C THR A 21 -45.53 61.77 -65.57
N GLY A 22 -46.25 61.02 -64.74
CA GLY A 22 -46.30 61.29 -63.30
C GLY A 22 -44.95 61.04 -62.63
N LYS A 23 -44.78 61.54 -61.41
CA LYS A 23 -43.63 61.21 -60.58
C LYS A 23 -43.61 59.69 -60.35
N LEU A 24 -42.48 59.03 -60.59
CA LEU A 24 -42.32 57.62 -60.27
C LEU A 24 -42.49 57.43 -58.76
N GLY A 25 -43.53 56.69 -58.37
CA GLY A 25 -43.78 56.32 -57.00
C GLY A 25 -43.22 54.94 -56.67
N ARG A 26 -43.43 54.51 -55.43
CA ARG A 26 -42.95 53.22 -54.93
C ARG A 26 -43.47 52.04 -55.76
N ASN A 27 -44.72 52.09 -56.22
CA ASN A 27 -45.32 51.01 -57.01
C ASN A 27 -44.74 50.93 -58.42
N GLU A 28 -44.36 52.05 -59.03
CA GLU A 28 -43.70 52.10 -60.33
C GLU A 28 -42.23 51.65 -60.27
N ILE A 29 -41.60 51.74 -59.09
CA ILE A 29 -40.20 51.35 -58.88
C ILE A 29 -40.10 49.90 -58.39
N GLU A 30 -40.81 49.56 -57.31
CA GLU A 30 -40.69 48.29 -56.56
C GLU A 30 -41.85 47.30 -56.83
N GLY A 31 -42.92 47.72 -57.51
CA GLY A 31 -44.10 46.88 -57.74
C GLY A 31 -43.86 45.73 -58.74
N SER A 32 -44.83 44.82 -58.87
CA SER A 32 -44.73 43.66 -59.80
C SER A 32 -44.57 44.04 -61.27
N GLY A 33 -44.97 45.25 -61.64
CA GLY A 33 -44.72 45.88 -62.93
C GLY A 33 -43.68 47.01 -62.86
N GLY A 34 -42.80 47.00 -61.87
CA GLY A 34 -41.80 48.05 -61.62
C GLY A 34 -40.57 47.96 -62.53
N ILE A 35 -39.49 48.65 -62.13
CA ILE A 35 -38.22 48.63 -62.86
C ILE A 35 -37.50 47.32 -62.54
N GLN A 36 -37.37 46.43 -63.53
CA GLN A 36 -36.70 45.14 -63.35
C GLN A 36 -35.19 45.28 -63.61
N ASP A 37 -34.38 44.69 -62.72
CA ASP A 37 -32.95 44.50 -62.97
C ASP A 37 -32.74 43.37 -63.99
N PRO A 38 -32.20 43.64 -65.19
CA PRO A 38 -31.99 42.62 -66.22
C PRO A 38 -31.01 41.52 -65.81
N GLU A 39 -30.06 41.83 -64.92
CA GLU A 39 -28.99 40.93 -64.48
C GLU A 39 -29.28 40.26 -63.13
N GLY A 40 -30.45 40.53 -62.54
CA GLY A 40 -30.89 39.92 -61.28
C GLY A 40 -29.89 40.07 -60.12
N GLY A 41 -29.20 41.21 -60.04
CA GLY A 41 -28.22 41.51 -59.01
C GLY A 41 -26.84 40.84 -59.20
N ARG A 42 -26.53 40.32 -60.39
CA ARG A 42 -25.26 39.64 -60.72
C ARG A 42 -24.17 40.54 -61.32
N ALA A 43 -24.41 41.84 -61.42
CA ALA A 43 -23.42 42.78 -61.96
C ALA A 43 -22.12 42.77 -61.14
N GLU A 44 -20.97 42.55 -61.80
CA GLU A 44 -19.64 42.55 -61.16
C GLU A 44 -19.25 43.90 -60.54
N ARG A 45 -19.78 45.00 -61.08
CA ARG A 45 -19.57 46.36 -60.58
C ARG A 45 -20.92 47.01 -60.29
N VAL A 46 -21.14 47.38 -59.02
CA VAL A 46 -22.30 48.18 -58.64
C VAL A 46 -22.07 49.61 -59.12
N ALA A 47 -22.65 49.99 -60.26
CA ALA A 47 -22.75 51.39 -60.66
C ALA A 47 -23.81 52.05 -59.76
N VAL A 48 -23.37 52.81 -58.76
CA VAL A 48 -24.26 53.43 -57.79
C VAL A 48 -24.80 54.74 -58.36
N ALA A 49 -26.08 54.77 -58.74
CA ALA A 49 -26.76 55.98 -59.18
C ALA A 49 -27.25 56.87 -58.02
N ILE A 50 -26.95 56.51 -56.76
CA ILE A 50 -27.28 57.32 -55.58
C ILE A 50 -26.31 58.52 -55.56
N PRO A 51 -26.79 59.76 -55.76
CA PRO A 51 -25.94 60.94 -55.73
C PRO A 51 -25.68 61.31 -54.26
N SER A 52 -24.95 60.50 -53.51
CA SER A 52 -24.65 60.76 -52.10
C SER A 52 -23.25 60.27 -51.74
N PRO A 53 -22.48 61.04 -50.93
CA PRO A 53 -21.24 60.55 -50.35
C PRO A 53 -21.45 59.37 -49.37
N PHE A 54 -22.68 59.15 -48.88
CA PHE A 54 -23.05 58.04 -48.00
C PHE A 54 -23.70 56.86 -48.73
N ALA A 55 -23.53 56.77 -50.05
CA ALA A 55 -24.19 55.74 -50.86
C ALA A 55 -23.93 54.31 -50.37
N ARG A 56 -22.74 54.03 -49.82
CA ARG A 56 -22.42 52.70 -49.26
C ARG A 56 -23.35 52.29 -48.12
N LEU A 57 -23.75 53.22 -47.25
CA LEU A 57 -24.64 52.95 -46.12
C LEU A 57 -26.04 52.55 -46.63
N HIS A 58 -26.55 53.27 -47.64
CA HIS A 58 -27.83 52.96 -48.29
C HIS A 58 -27.81 51.64 -49.07
N LEU A 59 -26.67 51.28 -49.68
CA LEU A 59 -26.55 49.99 -50.37
C LEU A 59 -26.65 48.81 -49.41
N VAL A 60 -26.08 48.91 -48.20
CA VAL A 60 -26.18 47.86 -47.17
C VAL A 60 -27.62 47.72 -46.71
N GLU A 61 -28.30 48.83 -46.43
CA GLU A 61 -29.72 48.86 -46.08
C GLU A 61 -30.58 48.19 -47.17
N THR A 62 -30.34 48.54 -48.43
CA THR A 62 -31.04 47.97 -49.59
C THR A 62 -30.74 46.48 -49.73
N ALA A 63 -29.49 46.06 -49.53
CA ALA A 63 -29.09 44.65 -49.63
C ALA A 63 -29.71 43.79 -48.51
N LEU A 64 -29.80 44.31 -47.28
CA LEU A 64 -30.50 43.64 -46.19
C LEU A 64 -32.00 43.48 -46.49
N ALA A 65 -32.64 44.53 -47.00
CA ALA A 65 -34.04 44.47 -47.42
C ALA A 65 -34.25 43.46 -48.57
N TYR A 66 -33.32 43.39 -49.53
CA TYR A 66 -33.35 42.44 -50.64
C TYR A 66 -33.29 40.99 -50.15
N VAL A 67 -32.34 40.66 -49.28
CA VAL A 67 -32.15 39.30 -48.75
C VAL A 67 -33.32 38.88 -47.84
N SER A 68 -34.06 39.84 -47.28
CA SER A 68 -35.23 39.59 -46.41
C SER A 68 -36.57 39.56 -47.16
N GLY A 69 -36.58 39.84 -48.47
CA GLY A 69 -37.81 39.98 -49.26
C GLY A 69 -38.44 38.66 -49.71
N PRO A 70 -39.77 38.59 -49.88
CA PRO A 70 -40.46 37.42 -50.43
C PRO A 70 -40.03 37.20 -51.90
N GLY A 71 -39.23 36.16 -52.14
CA GLY A 71 -38.60 35.85 -53.44
C GLY A 71 -37.07 35.67 -53.38
N ALA A 72 -36.44 35.93 -52.22
CA ALA A 72 -34.99 35.79 -52.01
C ALA A 72 -34.47 34.33 -51.98
N SER A 73 -35.34 33.32 -52.14
CA SER A 73 -35.01 31.89 -52.13
C SER A 73 -34.28 31.36 -53.37
N GLY A 74 -33.71 32.25 -54.18
CA GLY A 74 -32.92 31.94 -55.38
C GLY A 74 -31.42 31.80 -55.10
N ALA A 75 -30.58 32.00 -56.13
CA ALA A 75 -29.13 31.91 -56.02
C ALA A 75 -28.56 32.91 -55.01
N THR A 76 -27.71 32.43 -54.08
CA THR A 76 -27.05 33.21 -53.03
C THR A 76 -25.79 33.95 -53.50
N ASP A 77 -25.49 33.90 -54.81
CA ASP A 77 -24.36 34.58 -55.43
C ASP A 77 -24.81 35.87 -56.14
N THR A 78 -25.41 36.79 -55.38
CA THR A 78 -25.70 38.16 -55.86
C THR A 78 -24.84 39.16 -55.12
N VAL A 79 -24.69 40.36 -55.69
CA VAL A 79 -23.93 41.44 -55.05
C VAL A 79 -24.53 41.84 -53.69
N HIS A 80 -25.85 41.69 -53.52
CA HIS A 80 -26.55 41.91 -52.26
C HIS A 80 -26.17 40.87 -51.20
N HIS A 81 -26.13 39.58 -51.57
CA HIS A 81 -25.70 38.52 -50.65
C HIS A 81 -24.23 38.70 -50.24
N ARG A 82 -23.33 39.00 -51.19
CA ARG A 82 -21.91 39.29 -50.86
C ARG A 82 -21.79 40.48 -49.91
N LEU A 83 -22.58 41.55 -50.13
CA LEU A 83 -22.59 42.73 -49.26
C LEU A 83 -23.13 42.43 -47.85
N VAL A 84 -24.20 41.64 -47.73
CA VAL A 84 -24.73 41.19 -46.44
C VAL A 84 -23.76 40.24 -45.72
N GLY A 85 -23.04 39.40 -46.46
CA GLY A 85 -21.96 38.57 -45.92
C GLY A 85 -20.84 39.41 -45.32
N GLN A 86 -20.36 40.43 -46.05
CA GLN A 86 -19.36 41.39 -45.56
C GLN A 86 -19.85 42.21 -44.37
N PHE A 87 -21.14 42.56 -44.34
CA PHE A 87 -21.76 43.24 -43.19
C PHE A 87 -21.67 42.40 -41.93
N TRP A 88 -22.07 41.12 -42.00
CA TRP A 88 -21.97 40.22 -40.87
C TRP A 88 -20.52 39.89 -40.50
N ASP A 89 -19.62 39.81 -41.47
CA ASP A 89 -18.18 39.65 -41.23
C ASP A 89 -17.62 40.79 -40.38
N LEU A 90 -17.93 42.04 -40.72
CA LEU A 90 -17.48 43.20 -39.96
C LEU A 90 -18.02 43.17 -38.52
N TRP A 91 -19.29 42.81 -38.34
CA TRP A 91 -19.89 42.77 -37.01
C TRP A 91 -19.34 41.62 -36.16
N GLU A 92 -19.28 40.40 -36.69
CA GLU A 92 -18.73 39.24 -35.96
C GLU A 92 -17.24 39.44 -35.64
N LEU A 93 -16.47 40.02 -36.56
CA LEU A 93 -15.07 40.37 -36.32
C LEU A 93 -14.96 41.41 -35.19
N THR A 94 -15.81 42.44 -35.19
CA THR A 94 -15.84 43.46 -34.13
C THR A 94 -16.21 42.85 -32.77
N PHE A 95 -17.17 41.93 -32.74
CA PHE A 95 -17.58 41.21 -31.54
C PHE A 95 -16.43 40.37 -30.95
N ASN A 96 -15.58 39.79 -31.82
CA ASN A 96 -14.56 38.82 -31.44
C ASN A 96 -13.13 39.36 -31.24
N TYR A 97 -12.76 40.52 -31.82
CA TYR A 97 -11.35 40.94 -31.96
C TYR A 97 -11.01 42.32 -31.36
N TYR A 98 -11.77 42.76 -30.35
CA TYR A 98 -11.62 44.11 -29.82
C TYR A 98 -10.56 44.25 -28.70
N GLN A 99 -10.31 43.21 -27.91
CA GLN A 99 -9.46 43.22 -26.72
C GLN A 99 -8.15 42.42 -26.86
N ARG A 100 -7.78 41.93 -28.06
CA ARG A 100 -6.47 41.28 -28.25
C ARG A 100 -5.33 42.19 -27.78
N ARG A 101 -4.50 41.70 -26.85
CA ARG A 101 -3.40 42.44 -26.22
C ARG A 101 -2.25 42.75 -27.18
N GLN A 102 -2.07 41.96 -28.24
CA GLN A 102 -1.00 42.19 -29.22
C GLN A 102 -1.35 43.37 -30.16
N PRO A 103 -0.52 44.44 -30.21
CA PRO A 103 -0.81 45.65 -30.99
C PRO A 103 -1.04 45.42 -32.49
N GLY A 104 -0.45 44.36 -33.07
CA GLY A 104 -0.59 44.00 -34.49
C GLY A 104 -1.81 43.15 -34.84
N GLN A 105 -2.68 42.82 -33.87
CA GLN A 105 -3.88 41.99 -34.10
C GLN A 105 -5.17 42.62 -33.55
N ARG A 106 -5.08 43.81 -32.96
CA ARG A 106 -6.24 44.55 -32.42
C ARG A 106 -6.85 45.44 -33.50
N LEU A 107 -8.17 45.38 -33.65
CA LEU A 107 -8.90 46.32 -34.51
C LEU A 107 -8.65 47.76 -34.07
N LEU A 108 -8.26 48.63 -35.01
CA LEU A 108 -8.10 50.05 -34.74
C LEU A 108 -9.44 50.73 -35.01
N VAL A 109 -10.00 51.38 -33.98
CA VAL A 109 -11.24 52.14 -34.10
C VAL A 109 -10.92 53.63 -34.03
N ARG A 110 -11.16 54.33 -35.13
CA ARG A 110 -10.93 55.78 -35.25
C ARG A 110 -12.24 56.52 -35.32
N THR A 111 -12.34 57.59 -34.55
CA THR A 111 -13.54 58.42 -34.47
C THR A 111 -13.43 59.57 -35.48
N TRP A 112 -14.41 59.69 -36.37
CA TRP A 112 -14.63 60.82 -37.26
C TRP A 112 -15.74 61.69 -36.65
N ASN A 113 -15.38 62.84 -36.11
CA ASN A 113 -16.33 63.74 -35.47
C ASN A 113 -16.90 64.73 -36.48
N ARG A 114 -18.22 64.74 -36.65
CA ARG A 114 -18.91 65.57 -37.66
C ARG A 114 -18.51 67.03 -37.59
N GLN A 115 -18.48 67.62 -36.39
CA GLN A 115 -18.27 69.05 -36.24
C GLN A 115 -16.81 69.44 -36.50
N ALA A 116 -15.86 68.71 -35.91
CA ALA A 116 -14.43 68.98 -36.06
C ALA A 116 -13.96 68.76 -37.51
N GLU A 117 -14.40 67.67 -38.13
CA GLU A 117 -13.96 67.27 -39.47
C GLU A 117 -14.56 68.17 -40.56
N LEU A 118 -15.84 68.54 -40.45
CA LEU A 118 -16.43 69.52 -41.37
C LEU A 118 -15.77 70.89 -41.23
N ALA A 119 -15.47 71.34 -39.99
CA ALA A 119 -14.76 72.58 -39.78
C ALA A 119 -13.34 72.56 -40.38
N ALA A 120 -12.62 71.45 -40.23
CA ALA A 120 -11.29 71.26 -40.83
C ALA A 120 -11.33 71.28 -42.36
N LEU A 121 -12.33 70.61 -42.97
CA LEU A 121 -12.51 70.59 -44.43
C LEU A 121 -12.97 71.96 -44.97
N GLU A 122 -13.81 72.70 -44.25
CA GLU A 122 -14.29 74.03 -44.65
C GLU A 122 -13.17 75.08 -44.61
N ALA A 123 -12.24 74.96 -43.64
CA ALA A 123 -11.11 75.85 -43.46
C ALA A 123 -10.12 75.84 -44.64
N ASN A 124 -9.98 74.70 -45.33
CA ASN A 124 -9.12 74.57 -46.50
C ASN A 124 -9.91 74.81 -47.81
N PRO A 125 -9.56 75.82 -48.64
CA PRO A 125 -10.27 76.14 -49.87
C PRO A 125 -10.40 74.97 -50.87
N HIS A 126 -9.44 74.05 -50.90
CA HIS A 126 -9.45 72.90 -51.80
C HIS A 126 -10.43 71.80 -51.37
N THR A 127 -10.74 71.71 -50.07
CA THR A 127 -11.66 70.72 -49.50
C THR A 127 -13.03 71.30 -49.15
N ARG A 128 -13.19 72.63 -49.21
CA ARG A 128 -14.45 73.32 -48.90
C ARG A 128 -15.67 72.80 -49.69
N PRO A 129 -15.59 72.52 -51.01
CA PRO A 129 -16.75 71.96 -51.72
C PRO A 129 -17.18 70.60 -51.17
N LEU A 130 -16.24 69.79 -50.69
CA LEU A 130 -16.53 68.50 -50.04
C LEU A 130 -17.21 68.71 -48.69
N ALA A 131 -16.76 69.67 -47.88
CA ALA A 131 -17.39 70.02 -46.61
C ALA A 131 -18.85 70.45 -46.81
N GLN A 132 -19.12 71.32 -47.79
CA GLN A 132 -20.46 71.78 -48.12
C GLN A 132 -21.35 70.65 -48.64
N ALA A 133 -20.81 69.76 -49.49
CA ALA A 133 -21.52 68.59 -49.97
C ALA A 133 -21.86 67.64 -48.81
N LEU A 134 -20.90 67.31 -47.94
CA LEU A 134 -21.13 66.45 -46.78
C LEU A 134 -22.16 67.08 -45.83
N ALA A 135 -22.06 68.37 -45.53
CA ALA A 135 -23.01 69.09 -44.68
C ALA A 135 -24.43 69.05 -45.24
N LEU A 136 -24.60 69.17 -46.57
CA LEU A 136 -25.89 69.06 -47.23
C LEU A 136 -26.54 67.69 -46.97
N TYR A 137 -25.81 66.60 -47.19
CA TYR A 137 -26.35 65.25 -46.99
C TYR A 137 -26.51 64.87 -45.52
N LEU A 138 -25.66 65.39 -44.63
CA LEU A 138 -25.75 65.18 -43.18
C LEU A 138 -26.91 65.95 -42.52
N ASN A 139 -27.57 66.86 -43.24
CA ASN A 139 -28.80 67.52 -42.79
C ASN A 139 -30.08 66.71 -43.09
N ASP A 140 -29.99 65.58 -43.80
CA ASP A 140 -31.08 64.62 -43.90
C ASP A 140 -31.42 64.10 -42.49
N ARG A 141 -32.73 64.00 -42.19
CA ARG A 141 -33.25 63.54 -40.88
C ARG A 141 -32.68 62.18 -40.47
N ARG A 142 -32.36 61.31 -41.43
CA ARG A 142 -31.77 59.98 -41.18
C ARG A 142 -30.34 60.04 -40.63
N PHE A 143 -29.66 61.18 -40.79
CA PHE A 143 -28.31 61.44 -40.27
C PHE A 143 -28.30 62.50 -39.15
N ALA A 144 -29.46 62.97 -38.70
CA ALA A 144 -29.55 64.02 -37.68
C ALA A 144 -28.93 63.61 -36.33
N GLY A 145 -28.99 62.32 -35.97
CA GLY A 145 -28.36 61.77 -34.77
C GLY A 145 -26.89 61.39 -34.93
N LEU A 146 -26.27 61.61 -36.10
CA LEU A 146 -24.88 61.23 -36.37
C LEU A 146 -23.93 62.36 -35.96
N ALA A 147 -23.47 62.31 -34.70
CA ALA A 147 -22.41 63.19 -34.19
C ALA A 147 -21.02 62.64 -34.53
N ASP A 148 -20.82 61.34 -34.30
CA ASP A 148 -19.58 60.63 -34.54
C ASP A 148 -19.82 59.43 -35.46
N LEU A 149 -18.86 59.18 -36.35
CA LEU A 149 -18.76 57.99 -37.17
C LEU A 149 -17.47 57.25 -36.77
N HIS A 150 -17.55 55.97 -36.45
CA HIS A 150 -16.37 55.21 -36.07
C HIS A 150 -15.94 54.29 -37.20
N LEU A 151 -14.71 54.46 -37.67
CA LEU A 151 -14.11 53.68 -38.75
C LEU A 151 -13.24 52.57 -38.17
N LEU A 152 -13.45 51.35 -38.65
CA LEU A 152 -12.77 50.15 -38.18
C LEU A 152 -11.70 49.74 -39.18
N TYR A 153 -10.48 49.55 -38.68
CA TYR A 153 -9.34 49.13 -39.49
C TYR A 153 -8.72 47.84 -38.96
N TRP A 154 -8.26 47.01 -39.90
CA TRP A 154 -7.35 45.93 -39.60
C TRP A 154 -5.91 46.46 -39.49
N PRO A 155 -5.17 46.13 -38.42
CA PRO A 155 -3.77 46.51 -38.31
C PRO A 155 -2.95 45.86 -39.44
N GLY A 156 -1.96 46.58 -39.98
CA GLY A 156 -1.01 45.99 -40.94
C GLY A 156 -0.26 44.81 -40.34
N ALA A 157 0.14 43.82 -41.15
CA ALA A 157 0.86 42.63 -40.66
C ALA A 157 2.22 42.98 -40.04
N THR A 158 2.76 44.15 -40.39
CA THR A 158 3.95 44.76 -39.79
C THR A 158 3.67 46.23 -39.45
N PRO A 159 4.42 46.86 -38.53
CA PRO A 159 4.28 48.29 -38.22
C PRO A 159 4.43 49.22 -39.43
N GLN A 160 5.07 48.77 -40.50
CA GLN A 160 5.31 49.53 -41.73
C GLN A 160 4.17 49.41 -42.75
N GLN A 161 3.30 48.40 -42.63
CA GLN A 161 2.18 48.22 -43.54
C GLN A 161 1.00 49.12 -43.10
N PRO A 162 0.41 49.93 -43.99
CA PRO A 162 -0.71 50.79 -43.63
C PRO A 162 -1.94 49.96 -43.22
N PRO A 163 -2.71 50.41 -42.23
CA PRO A 163 -3.91 49.70 -41.79
C PRO A 163 -4.99 49.69 -42.88
N GLN A 164 -5.65 48.55 -43.07
CA GLN A 164 -6.71 48.38 -44.06
C GLN A 164 -8.05 48.83 -43.48
N LEU A 165 -8.77 49.72 -44.15
CA LEU A 165 -10.14 50.10 -43.78
C LEU A 165 -11.10 48.93 -44.05
N LEU A 166 -11.77 48.44 -43.01
CA LEU A 166 -12.75 47.36 -43.11
C LEU A 166 -14.17 47.89 -43.30
N GLY A 167 -14.48 49.03 -42.68
CA GLY A 167 -15.80 49.62 -42.69
C GLY A 167 -15.98 50.64 -41.59
N GLY A 168 -17.23 50.95 -41.25
CA GLY A 168 -17.56 51.89 -40.19
C GLY A 168 -18.92 51.65 -39.56
N THR A 169 -19.25 52.44 -38.53
CA THR A 169 -20.59 52.46 -37.94
C THR A 169 -21.60 53.14 -38.88
N SER A 170 -22.88 52.82 -38.77
CA SER A 170 -23.93 53.30 -39.67
C SER A 170 -25.17 53.68 -38.88
N PRO A 171 -25.73 54.90 -39.05
CA PRO A 171 -27.01 55.27 -38.44
C PRO A 171 -28.23 54.63 -39.11
N LEU A 172 -28.05 53.77 -40.12
CA LEU A 172 -29.14 53.08 -40.83
C LEU A 172 -29.18 51.57 -40.54
N THR A 173 -28.03 51.01 -40.21
CA THR A 173 -27.79 49.55 -40.23
C THR A 173 -26.81 49.09 -39.16
N LEU A 174 -26.43 49.98 -38.24
CA LEU A 174 -25.37 49.82 -37.22
C LEU A 174 -23.94 49.75 -37.77
N PHE A 175 -23.69 48.98 -38.84
CA PHE A 175 -22.40 48.86 -39.51
C PHE A 175 -22.53 48.96 -41.03
N PHE A 176 -21.44 49.33 -41.70
CA PHE A 176 -21.28 49.19 -43.15
C PHE A 176 -19.85 48.73 -43.50
N PRO A 177 -19.67 47.77 -44.42
CA PRO A 177 -18.35 47.38 -44.90
C PRO A 177 -17.82 48.35 -45.96
N ALA A 178 -16.50 48.48 -46.08
CA ALA A 178 -15.86 49.31 -47.09
C ALA A 178 -16.13 48.77 -48.52
N PRO A 179 -16.18 49.63 -49.58
CA PRO A 179 -16.52 49.23 -50.95
C PRO A 179 -15.57 48.22 -51.63
N ALA A 180 -14.34 48.08 -51.14
CA ALA A 180 -13.30 47.22 -51.70
C ALA A 180 -12.44 46.56 -50.60
N VAL A 181 -13.09 46.04 -49.55
CA VAL A 181 -12.40 45.34 -48.46
C VAL A 181 -11.76 44.05 -48.99
N ALA A 182 -10.46 43.89 -48.76
CA ALA A 182 -9.73 42.67 -49.16
C ALA A 182 -9.91 41.56 -48.11
N PRO A 183 -9.86 40.27 -48.50
CA PRO A 183 -9.93 39.15 -47.57
C PRO A 183 -8.83 39.24 -46.51
N LEU A 184 -9.19 38.97 -45.26
CA LEU A 184 -8.25 38.93 -44.14
C LEU A 184 -7.70 37.51 -43.95
N PRO A 185 -6.47 37.34 -43.45
CA PRO A 185 -5.92 36.02 -43.10
C PRO A 185 -6.48 35.53 -41.75
N VAL A 186 -7.78 35.72 -41.53
CA VAL A 186 -8.48 35.37 -40.29
C VAL A 186 -9.70 34.53 -40.65
N GLN A 187 -9.74 33.29 -40.17
CA GLN A 187 -10.86 32.39 -40.40
C GLN A 187 -12.07 32.78 -39.54
N ARG A 188 -13.27 32.56 -40.08
CA ARG A 188 -14.51 32.71 -39.29
C ARG A 188 -14.58 31.56 -38.27
N PRO A 189 -15.03 31.81 -37.02
CA PRO A 189 -15.19 30.74 -36.02
C PRO A 189 -16.11 29.61 -36.49
N GLU A 190 -17.20 29.96 -37.18
CA GLU A 190 -18.14 29.03 -37.82
C GLU A 190 -18.57 29.58 -39.19
N GLY A 191 -19.14 28.74 -40.06
CA GLY A 191 -19.56 29.12 -41.43
C GLY A 191 -18.48 28.96 -42.50
N GLY A 192 -17.21 28.73 -42.11
CA GLY A 192 -16.08 28.42 -42.97
C GLY A 192 -15.54 29.61 -43.78
N GLY A 193 -14.33 29.44 -44.32
CA GLY A 193 -13.63 30.50 -45.07
C GLY A 193 -13.03 31.59 -44.19
N HIS A 194 -12.61 32.69 -44.83
CA HIS A 194 -11.95 33.82 -44.16
C HIS A 194 -12.85 35.06 -44.16
N TYR A 195 -12.70 35.94 -43.17
CA TYR A 195 -13.41 37.21 -43.16
C TYR A 195 -13.14 38.01 -44.45
N PHE A 196 -14.22 38.51 -45.07
CA PHE A 196 -14.21 39.28 -46.31
C PHE A 196 -13.73 38.52 -47.57
N ASP A 197 -13.73 37.17 -47.57
CA ASP A 197 -13.41 36.32 -48.72
C ASP A 197 -14.43 36.33 -49.88
N GLY A 198 -15.50 37.12 -49.75
CA GLY A 198 -16.56 37.26 -50.74
C GLY A 198 -17.65 36.19 -50.68
N ARG A 199 -17.53 35.19 -49.79
CA ARG A 199 -18.57 34.18 -49.57
C ARG A 199 -19.73 34.76 -48.74
N TYR A 200 -20.96 34.47 -49.15
CA TYR A 200 -22.13 34.78 -48.33
C TYR A 200 -22.24 33.77 -47.18
N VAL A 201 -22.18 34.28 -45.94
CA VAL A 201 -22.41 33.53 -44.70
C VAL A 201 -23.47 34.30 -43.90
N ALA A 202 -24.66 33.72 -43.78
CA ALA A 202 -25.80 34.29 -43.05
C ALA A 202 -25.58 34.25 -41.54
N LEU A 203 -26.33 35.05 -40.77
CA LEU A 203 -26.23 35.07 -39.29
C LEU A 203 -26.43 33.67 -38.68
N GLY A 204 -27.43 32.91 -39.13
CA GLY A 204 -27.71 31.56 -38.61
C GLY A 204 -26.61 30.52 -38.86
N GLN A 205 -25.61 30.83 -39.68
CA GLN A 205 -24.46 29.97 -40.00
C GLN A 205 -23.18 30.37 -39.27
N ARG A 206 -23.25 31.39 -38.39
CA ARG A 206 -22.12 31.94 -37.63
C ARG A 206 -22.09 31.42 -36.21
N GLU A 207 -21.07 31.78 -35.44
CA GLU A 207 -20.89 31.28 -34.09
C GLU A 207 -22.12 31.51 -33.21
N ARG A 208 -22.58 30.48 -32.50
CA ARG A 208 -23.81 30.53 -31.68
C ARG A 208 -23.85 31.72 -30.71
N ALA A 209 -22.74 32.01 -30.03
CA ALA A 209 -22.66 33.12 -29.09
C ALA A 209 -22.76 34.50 -29.77
N PHE A 210 -22.28 34.64 -31.01
CA PHE A 210 -22.49 35.84 -31.80
C PHE A 210 -23.95 35.97 -32.23
N GLN A 211 -24.59 34.86 -32.64
CA GLN A 211 -26.02 34.86 -32.95
C GLN A 211 -26.83 35.31 -31.73
N ASP A 212 -26.63 34.67 -30.58
CA ASP A 212 -27.36 34.96 -29.35
C ASP A 212 -27.14 36.41 -28.89
N TYR A 213 -25.91 36.94 -29.03
CA TYR A 213 -25.63 38.36 -28.79
C TYR A 213 -26.47 39.28 -29.69
N VAL A 214 -26.52 39.04 -30.99
CA VAL A 214 -27.29 39.89 -31.93
C VAL A 214 -28.78 39.87 -31.59
N TYR A 215 -29.35 38.69 -31.32
CA TYR A 215 -30.76 38.59 -30.93
C TYR A 215 -31.05 39.31 -29.60
N GLN A 216 -30.22 39.09 -28.58
CA GLN A 216 -30.35 39.79 -27.30
C GLN A 216 -30.24 41.31 -27.46
N LEU A 217 -29.36 41.79 -28.34
CA LEU A 217 -29.17 43.21 -28.60
C LEU A 217 -30.43 43.86 -29.19
N PHE A 218 -31.09 43.22 -30.16
CA PHE A 218 -32.34 43.74 -30.73
C PHE A 218 -33.56 43.62 -29.82
N VAL A 219 -33.56 42.71 -28.84
CA VAL A 219 -34.61 42.58 -27.83
C VAL A 219 -34.43 43.61 -26.70
N ALA A 220 -33.20 43.76 -26.20
CA ALA A 220 -32.91 44.60 -25.05
C ALA A 220 -32.71 46.09 -25.41
N ASP A 221 -32.22 46.44 -26.60
CA ASP A 221 -32.01 47.82 -27.03
C ASP A 221 -33.09 48.28 -28.03
N ARG A 222 -34.10 48.98 -27.51
CA ARG A 222 -35.20 49.52 -28.32
C ARG A 222 -34.75 50.61 -29.30
N GLU A 223 -33.67 51.32 -29.01
CA GLU A 223 -33.13 52.34 -29.91
C GLU A 223 -32.42 51.69 -31.11
N LEU A 224 -31.75 50.55 -30.93
CA LEU A 224 -31.21 49.78 -32.05
C LEU A 224 -32.30 49.30 -33.00
N ALA A 225 -33.42 48.78 -32.47
CA ALA A 225 -34.55 48.36 -33.30
C ALA A 225 -35.14 49.51 -34.13
N ARG A 226 -35.10 50.75 -33.60
CA ARG A 226 -35.51 51.97 -34.33
C ARG A 226 -34.47 52.42 -35.35
N LEU A 227 -33.19 52.32 -35.02
CA LEU A 227 -32.07 52.75 -35.86
C LEU A 227 -31.86 51.82 -37.06
N ALA A 228 -31.96 50.51 -36.87
CA ALA A 228 -31.62 49.50 -37.88
C ALA A 228 -32.80 48.55 -38.23
N PRO A 229 -33.94 49.07 -38.72
CA PRO A 229 -35.12 48.26 -39.01
C PRO A 229 -34.86 47.22 -40.12
N ALA A 230 -34.00 47.55 -41.10
CA ALA A 230 -33.62 46.62 -42.16
C ALA A 230 -32.86 45.39 -41.63
N VAL A 231 -32.02 45.57 -40.61
CA VAL A 231 -31.33 44.46 -39.93
C VAL A 231 -32.33 43.66 -39.10
N ARG A 232 -33.16 44.32 -38.29
CA ARG A 232 -34.19 43.64 -37.46
C ARG A 232 -35.11 42.76 -38.30
N ASN A 233 -35.55 43.25 -39.45
CA ASN A 233 -36.44 42.50 -40.35
C ASN A 233 -35.74 41.32 -41.04
N ALA A 234 -34.40 41.30 -41.07
CA ALA A 234 -33.61 40.19 -41.57
C ALA A 234 -33.38 39.08 -40.53
N LEU A 235 -33.75 39.31 -39.26
CA LEU A 235 -33.64 38.33 -38.18
C LEU A 235 -34.85 37.40 -38.14
N ASP A 236 -34.66 36.19 -37.61
CA ASP A 236 -35.75 35.23 -37.43
C ASP A 236 -36.75 35.71 -36.37
N PRO A 237 -38.03 35.94 -36.74
CA PRO A 237 -39.05 36.39 -35.80
C PRO A 237 -39.29 35.41 -34.63
N SER A 238 -39.12 34.11 -34.85
CA SER A 238 -39.32 33.09 -33.83
C SER A 238 -38.27 33.18 -32.72
N LEU A 239 -37.00 33.44 -33.09
CA LEU A 239 -35.91 33.63 -32.15
C LEU A 239 -36.01 34.97 -31.41
N LEU A 240 -36.42 36.05 -32.09
CA LEU A 240 -36.71 37.33 -31.44
C LEU A 240 -37.80 37.19 -30.37
N ASN A 241 -38.93 36.54 -30.71
CA ASN A 241 -40.03 36.31 -29.78
C ASN A 241 -39.61 35.41 -28.60
N LYS A 242 -38.77 34.40 -28.86
CA LYS A 242 -38.23 33.54 -27.80
C LYS A 242 -37.45 34.36 -26.77
N TRP A 243 -36.50 35.17 -27.21
CA TRP A 243 -35.70 36.01 -26.31
C TRP A 243 -36.53 37.06 -25.57
N ASP A 244 -37.56 37.62 -26.21
CA ASP A 244 -38.49 38.57 -25.59
C ASP A 244 -39.37 37.92 -24.51
N LEU A 245 -39.84 36.68 -24.75
CA LEU A 245 -40.64 35.90 -23.79
C LEU A 245 -39.81 35.34 -22.63
N ASP A 246 -38.59 34.87 -22.91
CA ASP A 246 -37.69 34.31 -21.89
C ASP A 246 -37.26 35.40 -20.89
N GLY A 247 -37.25 36.68 -21.29
CA GLY A 247 -36.88 37.81 -20.43
C GLY A 247 -35.41 37.81 -20.01
N THR A 248 -34.58 36.96 -20.62
CA THR A 248 -33.17 36.73 -20.26
C THR A 248 -32.16 37.59 -21.02
N ALA A 249 -32.61 38.47 -21.91
CA ALA A 249 -31.71 39.33 -22.68
C ALA A 249 -31.00 40.35 -21.75
N GLN A 250 -29.70 40.14 -21.50
CA GLN A 250 -28.91 40.96 -20.57
C GLN A 250 -27.68 41.55 -21.24
N LEU A 251 -27.76 42.83 -21.60
CA LEU A 251 -26.66 43.57 -22.22
C LEU A 251 -25.57 44.03 -21.24
N SER A 252 -25.82 43.95 -19.93
CA SER A 252 -24.81 44.22 -18.89
C SER A 252 -23.64 43.24 -18.95
N ASN A 253 -23.90 42.03 -19.46
CA ASN A 253 -22.90 40.98 -19.56
C ASN A 253 -21.97 41.18 -20.76
N TYR A 254 -22.17 42.18 -21.62
CA TYR A 254 -21.33 42.44 -22.78
C TYR A 254 -20.62 43.80 -22.62
N PRO A 255 -19.27 43.83 -22.55
CA PRO A 255 -18.52 45.07 -22.39
C PRO A 255 -18.68 46.00 -23.58
N VAL A 256 -18.53 47.29 -23.32
CA VAL A 256 -18.65 48.35 -24.33
C VAL A 256 -17.39 48.40 -25.19
N LEU A 257 -17.57 48.49 -26.50
CA LEU A 257 -16.52 48.78 -27.47
C LEU A 257 -15.98 50.19 -27.20
N THR A 258 -14.67 50.38 -27.08
CA THR A 258 -14.05 51.71 -26.96
C THR A 258 -13.11 52.04 -28.13
N ASP A 259 -12.91 53.32 -28.43
CA ASP A 259 -11.99 53.75 -29.48
C ASP A 259 -10.51 53.61 -29.03
N HIS A 260 -9.58 53.96 -29.91
CA HIS A 260 -8.14 53.91 -29.62
C HIS A 260 -7.68 54.82 -28.45
N VAL A 261 -8.52 55.77 -28.00
CA VAL A 261 -8.26 56.66 -26.87
C VAL A 261 -9.02 56.21 -25.60
N GLY A 262 -9.87 55.20 -25.71
CA GLY A 262 -10.64 54.63 -24.60
C GLY A 262 -12.07 55.16 -24.47
N ASN A 263 -12.58 55.94 -25.43
CA ASN A 263 -13.96 56.45 -25.37
C ASN A 263 -14.98 55.40 -25.84
N PRO A 264 -16.15 55.27 -25.21
CA PRO A 264 -17.22 54.42 -25.70
C PRO A 264 -17.60 54.69 -27.16
N VAL A 265 -17.70 53.64 -27.96
CA VAL A 265 -18.10 53.70 -29.36
C VAL A 265 -19.62 53.56 -29.45
N ALA A 266 -20.27 54.56 -30.05
CA ALA A 266 -21.71 54.58 -30.22
C ALA A 266 -22.11 55.19 -31.57
N VAL A 267 -23.31 54.88 -32.05
CA VAL A 267 -23.86 55.51 -33.25
C VAL A 267 -25.32 55.86 -33.02
N ALA A 268 -25.64 57.15 -33.17
CA ALA A 268 -26.98 57.72 -32.95
C ALA A 268 -27.70 57.18 -31.69
N GLY A 269 -26.98 57.13 -30.56
CA GLY A 269 -27.50 56.70 -29.26
C GLY A 269 -27.34 55.20 -28.95
N VAL A 270 -26.99 54.37 -29.93
CA VAL A 270 -26.77 52.92 -29.72
C VAL A 270 -25.30 52.65 -29.41
N VAL A 271 -25.03 52.07 -28.24
CA VAL A 271 -23.67 51.77 -27.77
C VAL A 271 -23.25 50.38 -28.25
N LEU A 272 -22.11 50.31 -28.95
CA LEU A 272 -21.58 49.05 -29.44
C LEU A 272 -20.96 48.22 -28.32
N ARG A 273 -21.25 46.92 -28.33
CA ARG A 273 -20.75 45.96 -27.35
C ARG A 273 -19.98 44.84 -28.03
N VAL A 274 -19.11 44.24 -27.25
CA VAL A 274 -18.22 43.16 -27.66
C VAL A 274 -18.33 42.00 -26.69
N ARG A 275 -17.65 40.90 -27.01
CA ARG A 275 -17.67 39.68 -26.22
C ARG A 275 -17.07 39.88 -24.81
N PRO A 276 -17.70 39.36 -23.73
CA PRO A 276 -17.19 39.50 -22.36
C PRO A 276 -16.01 38.62 -21.98
N ASP A 277 -15.90 37.45 -22.59
CA ASP A 277 -14.95 36.40 -22.25
C ASP A 277 -13.75 36.37 -23.21
N GLU A 278 -13.45 37.51 -23.86
CA GLU A 278 -12.25 37.65 -24.68
C GLU A 278 -10.99 37.48 -23.81
N GLY A 279 -10.12 36.52 -24.17
CA GLY A 279 -8.92 36.21 -23.39
C GLY A 279 -9.08 35.09 -22.34
N VAL A 280 -10.20 34.36 -22.33
CA VAL A 280 -10.37 33.14 -21.52
C VAL A 280 -10.35 31.92 -22.42
N VAL A 281 -9.65 30.85 -22.03
CA VAL A 281 -9.68 29.57 -22.76
C VAL A 281 -10.98 28.83 -22.41
N ARG A 282 -11.85 28.64 -23.40
CA ARG A 282 -13.15 27.96 -23.29
C ARG A 282 -13.06 26.48 -23.64
N SER A 283 -12.33 26.19 -24.71
CA SER A 283 -12.19 24.86 -25.27
C SER A 283 -10.78 24.64 -25.77
N SER A 284 -10.31 23.42 -25.60
CA SER A 284 -9.05 22.93 -26.16
C SER A 284 -9.14 21.42 -26.30
N ASP A 285 -8.70 20.92 -27.46
CA ASP A 285 -8.55 19.50 -27.70
C ASP A 285 -7.47 18.86 -26.79
N PHE A 286 -6.55 19.69 -26.25
CA PHE A 286 -5.42 19.27 -25.43
C PHE A 286 -5.73 19.26 -23.93
N THR A 287 -6.94 19.61 -23.52
CA THR A 287 -7.35 19.52 -22.11
C THR A 287 -7.20 18.09 -21.63
N ILE A 288 -6.52 17.87 -20.51
CA ILE A 288 -6.33 16.53 -19.95
C ILE A 288 -7.67 15.82 -19.76
N ALA A 289 -7.74 14.54 -20.12
CA ALA A 289 -8.93 13.70 -19.91
C ALA A 289 -8.68 12.76 -18.72
N PRO A 290 -8.98 13.18 -17.48
CA PRO A 290 -8.76 12.36 -16.30
C PRO A 290 -9.69 11.15 -16.30
N THR A 291 -9.17 10.01 -15.86
CA THR A 291 -9.94 8.76 -15.63
C THR A 291 -10.29 8.58 -14.16
N ARG A 292 -9.56 9.27 -13.26
CA ARG A 292 -9.81 9.24 -11.82
C ARG A 292 -11.16 9.87 -11.49
N GLN A 293 -11.93 9.19 -10.66
CA GLN A 293 -13.16 9.73 -10.11
C GLN A 293 -12.87 10.76 -9.01
N PRO A 294 -13.43 11.99 -9.07
CA PRO A 294 -13.28 12.99 -8.02
C PRO A 294 -14.04 12.57 -6.75
N THR A 295 -13.47 12.83 -5.59
CA THR A 295 -14.14 12.72 -4.29
C THR A 295 -14.18 14.07 -3.60
N PRO A 296 -15.07 14.31 -2.62
CA PRO A 296 -15.09 15.57 -1.87
C PRO A 296 -13.75 15.88 -1.18
N SER A 297 -13.05 14.86 -0.69
CA SER A 297 -11.74 15.01 -0.05
C SER A 297 -10.60 15.24 -1.04
N TRP A 298 -10.77 14.85 -2.31
CA TRP A 298 -9.77 14.93 -3.37
C TRP A 298 -10.43 15.26 -4.73
N PRO A 299 -10.86 16.52 -4.94
CA PRO A 299 -11.51 16.93 -6.18
C PRO A 299 -10.51 16.97 -7.36
N LEU A 300 -11.02 17.03 -8.59
CA LEU A 300 -10.18 17.29 -9.77
C LEU A 300 -9.77 18.78 -9.81
N PRO A 301 -8.56 19.10 -10.30
CA PRO A 301 -8.15 20.49 -10.51
C PRO A 301 -9.13 21.23 -11.44
N THR A 302 -9.44 22.49 -11.11
CA THR A 302 -10.36 23.32 -11.90
C THR A 302 -9.73 24.70 -12.15
N PRO A 303 -9.58 25.15 -13.41
CA PRO A 303 -9.83 24.40 -14.64
C PRO A 303 -8.81 23.26 -14.85
N LEU A 304 -9.18 22.27 -15.67
CA LEU A 304 -8.27 21.18 -16.04
C LEU A 304 -7.16 21.69 -16.96
N PRO A 305 -5.89 21.29 -16.75
CA PRO A 305 -4.77 21.78 -17.54
C PRO A 305 -4.73 21.22 -18.96
N LEU A 306 -4.07 21.95 -19.87
CA LEU A 306 -3.70 21.42 -21.19
C LEU A 306 -2.44 20.54 -21.09
N VAL A 307 -2.36 19.45 -21.86
CA VAL A 307 -1.19 18.57 -21.92
C VAL A 307 -0.32 18.96 -23.11
N LEU A 308 0.84 19.55 -22.86
CA LEU A 308 1.70 20.11 -23.90
C LEU A 308 3.15 19.61 -23.75
N ARG A 309 3.87 19.51 -24.87
CA ARG A 309 5.30 19.15 -24.86
C ARG A 309 6.11 19.90 -25.92
N PRO A 310 7.44 20.01 -25.75
CA PRO A 310 8.32 20.53 -26.79
C PRO A 310 8.13 19.80 -28.12
N GLY A 311 8.01 20.55 -29.22
CA GLY A 311 7.90 19.99 -30.57
C GLY A 311 6.59 19.26 -30.86
N LEU A 312 5.54 19.43 -30.04
CA LEU A 312 4.24 18.81 -30.26
C LEU A 312 3.66 19.15 -31.64
N GLN A 313 3.45 18.12 -32.47
CA GLN A 313 2.80 18.24 -33.77
C GLN A 313 1.43 17.56 -33.70
N ALA A 314 0.37 18.32 -33.94
CA ALA A 314 -1.00 17.82 -33.91
C ALA A 314 -1.85 18.55 -34.98
N PRO A 315 -1.70 18.16 -36.26
CA PRO A 315 -2.43 18.79 -37.37
C PRO A 315 -3.94 18.73 -37.16
N GLY A 316 -4.62 19.86 -37.40
CA GLY A 316 -6.08 19.96 -37.30
C GLY A 316 -6.65 19.93 -35.88
N LYS A 317 -5.82 19.94 -34.83
CA LYS A 317 -6.26 19.99 -33.43
C LYS A 317 -6.31 21.41 -32.89
N GLN A 318 -7.37 21.71 -32.16
CA GLN A 318 -7.63 23.03 -31.58
C GLN A 318 -6.84 23.23 -30.29
N TYR A 319 -5.94 24.20 -30.30
CA TYR A 319 -5.13 24.54 -29.14
C TYR A 319 -5.90 25.38 -28.12
N TYR A 320 -6.58 26.44 -28.55
CA TYR A 320 -7.49 27.22 -27.71
C TYR A 320 -8.52 27.95 -28.57
N ASN A 321 -9.79 27.99 -28.15
CA ASN A 321 -10.85 28.83 -28.75
C ASN A 321 -10.83 28.86 -30.30
N ASN A 322 -10.85 27.68 -30.92
CA ASN A 322 -10.80 27.46 -32.39
C ASN A 322 -9.46 27.76 -33.09
N THR A 323 -8.42 28.22 -32.37
CA THR A 323 -7.07 28.38 -32.93
C THR A 323 -6.38 27.02 -33.02
N LEU A 324 -5.88 26.65 -34.20
CA LEU A 324 -5.10 25.42 -34.38
C LEU A 324 -3.72 25.54 -33.73
N LEU A 325 -3.18 24.43 -33.22
CA LEU A 325 -1.84 24.43 -32.60
C LEU A 325 -0.75 24.96 -33.55
N GLY A 326 -0.78 24.53 -34.83
CA GLY A 326 0.19 24.95 -35.84
C GLY A 326 0.21 26.46 -36.10
N ASP A 327 -0.94 27.13 -35.95
CA ASP A 327 -1.10 28.56 -36.25
C ASP A 327 -0.78 29.45 -35.04
N SER A 328 -0.62 28.85 -33.85
CA SER A 328 -0.45 29.58 -32.60
C SER A 328 0.96 30.12 -32.34
N GLY A 329 1.97 29.61 -33.06
CA GLY A 329 3.38 29.90 -32.78
C GLY A 329 3.89 29.37 -31.44
N ALA A 330 3.15 28.44 -30.81
CA ALA A 330 3.48 27.89 -29.50
C ALA A 330 4.88 27.26 -29.45
N LYS A 331 5.71 27.71 -28.49
CA LYS A 331 7.00 27.10 -28.15
C LYS A 331 6.94 26.61 -26.71
N VAL A 332 6.53 25.35 -26.54
CA VAL A 332 6.33 24.73 -25.23
C VAL A 332 7.70 24.38 -24.62
N PRO A 333 8.01 24.84 -23.40
CA PRO A 333 9.23 24.45 -22.71
C PRO A 333 9.13 23.01 -22.16
N VAL A 334 10.27 22.40 -21.82
CA VAL A 334 10.29 21.07 -21.18
C VAL A 334 9.80 21.13 -19.72
N ALA A 335 9.96 22.30 -19.08
CA ALA A 335 9.56 22.59 -17.71
C ALA A 335 9.11 24.06 -17.57
N ASP A 336 8.11 24.31 -16.75
CA ASP A 336 7.71 25.65 -16.30
C ASP A 336 7.72 25.69 -14.76
N PRO A 337 8.62 26.47 -14.13
CA PRO A 337 8.76 26.47 -12.67
C PRO A 337 7.60 27.14 -11.94
N ARG A 338 6.71 27.86 -12.64
CA ARG A 338 5.55 28.52 -12.02
C ARG A 338 4.50 27.50 -11.58
N ALA A 339 3.75 27.81 -10.53
CA ALA A 339 2.62 26.99 -10.12
C ALA A 339 1.57 26.92 -11.23
N LEU A 340 0.88 25.78 -11.38
CA LEU A 340 -0.09 25.56 -12.48
C LEU A 340 -1.08 26.73 -12.70
N PRO A 341 -1.72 27.32 -11.66
CA PRO A 341 -2.66 28.41 -11.84
C PRO A 341 -2.04 29.73 -12.34
N GLU A 342 -0.73 29.91 -12.17
CA GLU A 342 0.01 31.12 -12.52
C GLU A 342 0.60 31.05 -13.94
N ARG A 343 0.42 29.91 -14.62
CA ARG A 343 0.97 29.68 -15.94
C ARG A 343 0.17 30.38 -17.03
N THR A 344 0.89 30.75 -18.09
CA THR A 344 0.37 31.36 -19.30
C THR A 344 0.67 30.44 -20.47
N LEU A 345 -0.30 30.20 -21.35
CA LEU A 345 -0.16 29.30 -22.48
C LEU A 345 1.04 29.68 -23.38
N PRO A 346 1.86 28.71 -23.83
CA PRO A 346 2.92 28.98 -24.80
C PRO A 346 2.36 29.47 -26.14
N GLY A 347 2.79 30.65 -26.61
CA GLY A 347 2.28 31.29 -27.83
C GLY A 347 1.32 32.44 -27.52
N PRO A 348 0.08 32.19 -27.06
CA PRO A 348 -0.86 33.24 -26.70
C PRO A 348 -0.68 33.66 -25.22
N GLU A 349 -0.75 34.95 -24.92
CA GLU A 349 -0.61 35.47 -23.54
C GLU A 349 -1.90 35.28 -22.69
N LEU A 350 -2.43 34.05 -22.67
CA LEU A 350 -3.64 33.66 -21.94
C LEU A 350 -3.28 32.89 -20.67
N ASN A 351 -3.81 33.33 -19.53
CA ASN A 351 -3.65 32.62 -18.26
C ASN A 351 -4.53 31.37 -18.28
N TYR A 352 -3.87 30.20 -18.34
CA TYR A 352 -4.54 28.90 -18.28
C TYR A 352 -3.51 27.83 -17.91
N PRO A 353 -3.84 26.90 -17.00
CA PRO A 353 -2.90 25.89 -16.56
C PRO A 353 -2.54 24.93 -17.70
N TYR A 354 -1.28 24.56 -17.80
CA TYR A 354 -0.82 23.53 -18.72
C TYR A 354 0.29 22.71 -18.08
N LEU A 355 0.31 21.42 -18.38
CA LEU A 355 1.33 20.47 -17.98
C LEU A 355 2.42 20.41 -19.04
N THR A 356 3.64 20.20 -18.57
CA THR A 356 4.87 19.95 -19.31
C THR A 356 5.41 18.58 -18.94
N VAL A 357 6.44 18.11 -19.65
CA VAL A 357 7.07 16.80 -19.40
C VAL A 357 7.55 16.68 -17.94
N ASN A 358 8.18 17.74 -17.41
CA ASN A 358 8.73 17.77 -16.04
C ASN A 358 7.68 17.84 -14.93
N ASP A 359 6.40 18.06 -15.24
CA ASP A 359 5.36 18.05 -14.21
C ASP A 359 4.98 16.62 -13.81
N LEU A 360 5.18 15.65 -14.71
CA LEU A 360 4.78 14.25 -14.52
C LEU A 360 5.94 13.26 -14.56
N LEU A 361 7.02 13.55 -15.29
CA LEU A 361 8.21 12.69 -15.34
C LEU A 361 9.35 13.26 -14.49
N GLU A 362 10.10 12.36 -13.85
CA GLU A 362 11.29 12.69 -13.09
C GLU A 362 12.48 13.02 -14.00
N ASP A 363 13.36 13.92 -13.58
CA ASP A 363 14.59 14.27 -14.31
C ASP A 363 15.68 13.21 -14.17
N THR A 364 15.65 12.47 -13.06
CA THR A 364 16.52 11.33 -12.79
C THR A 364 15.67 10.05 -12.73
N LEU A 365 16.03 9.04 -13.52
CA LEU A 365 15.48 7.69 -13.45
C LEU A 365 16.32 6.86 -12.47
N LEU A 366 15.70 6.41 -11.39
CA LEU A 366 16.32 5.46 -10.46
C LEU A 366 16.15 4.02 -10.97
N THR A 367 17.20 3.22 -10.80
CA THR A 367 17.21 1.79 -11.12
C THR A 367 17.67 0.97 -9.91
N VAL A 368 17.14 -0.23 -9.72
CA VAL A 368 17.50 -1.18 -8.66
C VAL A 368 18.23 -2.39 -9.22
N PRO A 369 19.08 -3.08 -8.43
CA PRO A 369 19.95 -4.17 -8.91
C PRO A 369 19.24 -5.53 -9.08
N TYR A 370 17.95 -5.51 -9.37
CA TYR A 370 17.12 -6.71 -9.54
C TYR A 370 15.83 -6.37 -10.28
N GLN A 371 15.23 -7.35 -10.95
CA GLN A 371 13.92 -7.17 -11.56
C GLN A 371 12.86 -6.92 -10.50
N VAL A 372 11.99 -5.93 -10.72
CA VAL A 372 10.83 -5.65 -9.85
C VAL A 372 9.74 -6.70 -10.05
N ASP A 373 9.12 -7.17 -8.97
CA ASP A 373 8.02 -8.14 -8.98
C ASP A 373 6.75 -7.49 -9.58
N ASP A 374 6.53 -7.71 -10.88
CA ASP A 374 5.41 -7.15 -11.65
C ASP A 374 4.04 -7.73 -11.27
N ALA A 375 4.01 -8.87 -10.58
CA ALA A 375 2.79 -9.43 -10.02
C ALA A 375 2.33 -8.66 -8.77
N ARG A 376 3.28 -8.12 -7.99
CA ARG A 376 3.01 -7.41 -6.74
C ARG A 376 3.18 -5.90 -6.83
N PHE A 377 3.83 -5.37 -7.85
CA PHE A 377 4.07 -3.93 -8.02
C PHE A 377 3.77 -3.49 -9.46
N VAL A 378 3.41 -2.22 -9.64
CA VAL A 378 3.27 -1.64 -10.97
C VAL A 378 4.65 -1.34 -11.54
N THR A 379 4.92 -1.85 -12.75
CA THR A 379 6.19 -1.66 -13.47
C THR A 379 6.01 -0.89 -14.79
N GLY A 380 4.76 -0.56 -15.17
CA GLY A 380 4.44 -0.16 -16.54
C GLY A 380 4.69 -1.30 -17.54
N GLN A 381 4.73 -0.95 -18.82
CA GLN A 381 5.08 -1.87 -19.91
C GLN A 381 6.60 -1.86 -20.14
N VAL A 382 7.30 -2.83 -19.54
CA VAL A 382 8.75 -2.98 -19.69
C VAL A 382 9.08 -3.77 -20.96
N ARG A 383 9.99 -3.24 -21.78
CA ARG A 383 10.49 -3.88 -23.00
C ARG A 383 12.01 -3.89 -22.96
N VAL A 384 12.61 -5.05 -23.18
CA VAL A 384 14.07 -5.20 -23.22
C VAL A 384 14.52 -5.36 -24.66
N ALA A 385 15.52 -4.58 -25.08
CA ALA A 385 16.09 -4.69 -26.42
C ALA A 385 16.62 -6.11 -26.69
N SER A 386 16.45 -6.60 -27.93
CA SER A 386 16.86 -7.95 -28.30
C SER A 386 18.35 -8.18 -28.03
N GLY A 387 18.67 -9.26 -27.30
CA GLY A 387 20.05 -9.62 -26.92
C GLY A 387 20.64 -8.85 -25.74
N TYR A 388 19.93 -7.85 -25.20
CA TYR A 388 20.36 -7.14 -23.99
C TYR A 388 19.92 -7.89 -22.73
N ARG A 389 20.83 -8.03 -21.75
CA ARG A 389 20.55 -8.58 -20.42
C ARG A 389 20.76 -7.46 -19.39
N PRO A 390 19.68 -6.81 -18.91
CA PRO A 390 19.80 -5.72 -17.94
C PRO A 390 20.31 -6.24 -16.60
N THR A 391 21.30 -5.55 -16.03
CA THR A 391 21.76 -5.76 -14.64
C THR A 391 21.04 -4.84 -13.64
N CYS A 392 20.51 -3.71 -14.12
CA CYS A 392 19.70 -2.77 -13.35
C CYS A 392 18.31 -2.60 -13.97
N TRP A 393 17.30 -2.43 -13.13
CA TRP A 393 15.90 -2.33 -13.54
C TRP A 393 15.26 -1.02 -13.07
N PRO A 394 14.51 -0.32 -13.93
CA PRO A 394 13.93 0.98 -13.59
C PRO A 394 12.84 0.89 -12.53
N LEU A 395 12.86 1.83 -11.58
CA LEU A 395 11.68 2.22 -10.80
C LEU A 395 10.85 3.22 -11.61
N LEU A 396 9.61 3.51 -11.18
CA LEU A 396 8.70 4.37 -11.93
C LEU A 396 9.15 5.85 -11.84
N PRO A 397 9.58 6.49 -12.95
CA PRO A 397 10.06 7.88 -12.95
C PRO A 397 8.90 8.87 -13.02
N ILE A 398 7.90 8.70 -12.17
CA ILE A 398 6.62 9.42 -12.20
C ILE A 398 6.51 10.31 -10.97
N LYS A 399 6.03 11.54 -11.15
CA LYS A 399 5.74 12.44 -10.03
C LYS A 399 4.35 12.16 -9.45
N PRO A 400 4.14 12.34 -8.13
CA PRO A 400 2.83 12.17 -7.49
C PRO A 400 1.68 12.94 -8.16
N ALA A 401 1.97 14.08 -8.80
CA ALA A 401 1.00 14.89 -9.54
C ALA A 401 0.27 14.12 -10.66
N TYR A 402 0.81 12.99 -11.13
CA TYR A 402 0.10 12.08 -12.04
C TYR A 402 -1.23 11.60 -11.45
N PHE A 403 -1.25 11.30 -10.14
CA PHE A 403 -2.42 10.76 -9.47
C PHE A 403 -3.53 11.78 -9.28
N ASP A 404 -3.29 13.08 -9.47
CA ASP A 404 -4.38 14.08 -9.47
C ASP A 404 -5.39 13.83 -10.58
N TYR A 405 -4.99 13.16 -11.67
CA TYR A 405 -5.78 12.95 -12.88
C TYR A 405 -6.06 11.46 -13.19
N PHE A 406 -5.15 10.57 -12.80
CA PHE A 406 -5.17 9.15 -13.18
C PHE A 406 -5.01 8.22 -11.98
N THR A 407 -5.25 6.93 -12.18
CA THR A 407 -5.14 5.89 -11.15
C THR A 407 -3.85 5.08 -11.29
N THR A 408 -3.54 4.25 -10.29
CA THR A 408 -2.42 3.29 -10.36
C THR A 408 -2.63 2.24 -11.46
N HIS A 409 -3.88 1.91 -11.80
CA HIS A 409 -4.22 1.02 -12.91
C HIS A 409 -3.90 1.67 -14.26
N ASP A 410 -4.26 2.94 -14.43
CA ASP A 410 -3.92 3.70 -15.63
C ASP A 410 -2.41 3.74 -15.84
N LEU A 411 -1.64 3.96 -14.77
CA LEU A 411 -0.18 4.03 -14.85
C LEU A 411 0.45 2.77 -15.43
N ALA A 412 -0.08 1.59 -15.07
CA ALA A 412 0.40 0.31 -15.57
C ALA A 412 0.29 0.18 -17.10
N THR A 413 -0.65 0.88 -17.74
CA THR A 413 -0.93 0.80 -19.18
C THR A 413 -0.42 2.02 -19.96
N GLN A 414 -0.35 3.18 -19.30
CA GLN A 414 0.08 4.44 -19.92
C GLN A 414 1.61 4.61 -19.95
N LEU A 415 2.35 3.95 -19.04
CA LEU A 415 3.80 4.03 -18.97
C LEU A 415 4.46 2.89 -19.76
N THR A 416 5.39 3.22 -20.65
CA THR A 416 6.28 2.28 -21.35
C THR A 416 7.74 2.58 -20.99
N LEU A 417 8.51 1.53 -20.69
CA LEU A 417 9.94 1.60 -20.36
C LEU A 417 10.69 0.68 -21.33
N GLU A 418 11.50 1.25 -22.22
CA GLU A 418 12.32 0.50 -23.18
C GLU A 418 13.78 0.53 -22.75
N LEU A 419 14.32 -0.63 -22.38
CA LEU A 419 15.67 -0.81 -21.87
C LEU A 419 16.61 -1.15 -23.03
N GLU A 420 17.49 -0.21 -23.36
CA GLU A 420 18.55 -0.36 -24.36
C GLU A 420 19.92 -0.41 -23.65
N PRO A 421 20.98 -0.99 -24.27
CA PRO A 421 22.31 -1.05 -23.65
C PRO A 421 22.89 0.31 -23.23
N ALA A 422 22.53 1.39 -23.93
CA ALA A 422 23.06 2.73 -23.70
C ALA A 422 22.16 3.65 -22.86
N CYS A 423 20.85 3.39 -22.82
CA CYS A 423 19.87 4.24 -22.15
C CYS A 423 18.57 3.53 -21.86
N VAL A 424 17.72 4.15 -21.05
CA VAL A 424 16.32 3.75 -20.88
C VAL A 424 15.42 4.82 -21.48
N ARG A 425 14.55 4.44 -22.42
CA ARG A 425 13.54 5.34 -23.00
C ARG A 425 12.23 5.17 -22.26
N VAL A 426 11.68 6.28 -21.80
CA VAL A 426 10.43 6.33 -21.05
C VAL A 426 9.41 7.07 -21.89
N ARG A 427 8.22 6.49 -22.01
CA ARG A 427 7.07 7.12 -22.64
C ARG A 427 5.86 7.04 -21.73
N LEU A 428 5.25 8.17 -21.42
CA LEU A 428 4.00 8.28 -20.69
C LEU A 428 2.90 8.83 -21.62
N ARG A 429 1.89 8.00 -21.90
CA ARG A 429 0.79 8.31 -22.82
C ARG A 429 -0.39 8.92 -22.08
N LEU A 430 -0.70 10.19 -22.37
CA LEU A 430 -1.73 10.95 -21.65
C LEU A 430 -2.95 11.22 -22.55
N PRO A 431 -4.16 10.77 -22.17
CA PRO A 431 -5.38 11.07 -22.91
C PRO A 431 -5.82 12.53 -22.75
N VAL A 432 -6.37 13.10 -23.83
CA VAL A 432 -6.91 14.47 -23.87
C VAL A 432 -8.32 14.51 -24.45
N GLN A 433 -9.08 15.58 -24.16
CA GLN A 433 -10.49 15.73 -24.51
C GLN A 433 -10.77 15.65 -26.03
N GLY A 434 -9.79 15.97 -26.88
CA GLY A 434 -9.91 15.86 -28.34
C GLY A 434 -9.92 14.43 -28.90
N GLY A 435 -9.99 13.40 -28.03
CA GLY A 435 -10.10 11.99 -28.40
C GLY A 435 -8.81 11.33 -28.88
N PHE A 436 -7.65 11.89 -28.51
CA PHE A 436 -6.33 11.34 -28.83
C PHE A 436 -5.42 11.37 -27.58
N THR A 437 -4.15 10.99 -27.75
CA THR A 437 -3.17 11.00 -26.66
C THR A 437 -1.96 11.86 -27.00
N VAL A 438 -1.40 12.49 -25.98
CA VAL A 438 -0.10 13.18 -26.03
C VAL A 438 0.92 12.33 -25.30
N ASP A 439 1.98 11.92 -25.99
CA ASP A 439 3.05 11.10 -25.41
C ASP A 439 4.16 12.00 -24.85
N TYR A 440 4.41 11.92 -23.55
CA TYR A 440 5.60 12.49 -22.90
C TYR A 440 6.75 11.50 -23.01
N GLU A 441 7.87 11.93 -23.58
CA GLU A 441 9.00 11.07 -23.88
C GLU A 441 10.30 11.63 -23.30
N ARG A 442 11.12 10.77 -22.72
CA ARG A 442 12.46 11.09 -22.23
C ARG A 442 13.38 9.88 -22.33
N ALA A 443 14.60 10.09 -22.82
CA ALA A 443 15.66 9.10 -22.75
C ALA A 443 16.61 9.43 -21.58
N TYR A 444 16.93 8.42 -20.77
CA TYR A 444 17.77 8.54 -19.59
C TYR A 444 19.12 7.84 -19.82
N TYR A 445 20.19 8.60 -19.68
CA TYR A 445 21.57 8.14 -19.88
C TYR A 445 22.34 8.22 -18.56
N PRO A 446 23.35 7.36 -18.31
CA PRO A 446 24.18 7.47 -17.10
C PRO A 446 24.85 8.85 -16.96
N ASN A 447 25.32 9.43 -18.08
CA ASN A 447 26.01 10.71 -18.14
C ASN A 447 25.39 11.60 -19.25
N PRO A 448 24.21 12.20 -19.02
CA PRO A 448 23.53 13.01 -20.04
C PRO A 448 24.30 14.32 -20.32
N GLN A 449 24.49 14.66 -21.59
CA GLN A 449 25.22 15.86 -22.02
C GLN A 449 24.30 17.03 -22.42
N LEU A 450 23.05 16.72 -22.78
CA LEU A 450 22.03 17.69 -23.21
C LEU A 450 21.00 17.91 -22.10
N LYS A 451 20.44 19.12 -22.00
CA LYS A 451 19.53 19.53 -20.91
C LYS A 451 18.17 18.82 -20.95
N ASP A 452 17.78 18.30 -22.09
CA ASP A 452 16.51 17.62 -22.38
C ASP A 452 16.59 16.10 -22.16
N LEU A 453 17.79 15.56 -21.93
CA LEU A 453 18.02 14.17 -21.57
C LEU A 453 17.96 13.97 -20.04
N GLY A 454 17.40 12.84 -19.62
CA GLY A 454 17.37 12.47 -18.20
C GLY A 454 18.64 11.78 -17.74
N ARG A 455 18.88 11.77 -16.43
CA ARG A 455 19.99 11.02 -15.81
C ARG A 455 19.53 9.64 -15.38
N LEU A 456 20.27 8.59 -15.70
CA LEU A 456 20.09 7.25 -15.16
C LEU A 456 20.98 7.05 -13.93
N LEU A 457 20.42 6.53 -12.85
CA LEU A 457 21.12 6.32 -11.59
C LEU A 457 20.78 4.95 -10.98
N THR A 458 21.80 4.16 -10.66
CA THR A 458 21.65 2.96 -9.84
C THR A 458 21.49 3.33 -8.37
N THR A 459 20.46 2.81 -7.71
CA THR A 459 20.24 2.90 -6.26
C THR A 459 20.16 1.49 -5.69
N ASN A 460 21.11 1.14 -4.83
CA ASN A 460 21.20 -0.18 -4.22
C ASN A 460 20.34 -0.24 -2.97
N VAL A 461 19.06 -0.56 -3.16
CA VAL A 461 18.11 -0.70 -2.06
C VAL A 461 17.34 -2.00 -2.14
N GLY A 462 17.06 -2.60 -0.99
CA GLY A 462 16.10 -3.71 -0.85
C GLY A 462 14.84 -3.22 -0.14
N LEU A 463 13.66 -3.55 -0.67
CA LEU A 463 12.38 -3.19 -0.05
C LEU A 463 11.52 -4.42 0.23
N SER A 464 10.89 -4.45 1.40
CA SER A 464 9.89 -5.45 1.77
C SER A 464 8.71 -4.81 2.50
N VAL A 465 7.50 -5.34 2.31
CA VAL A 465 6.25 -4.80 2.87
C VAL A 465 5.49 -5.89 3.63
N PHE A 466 5.02 -5.58 4.84
CA PHE A 466 4.17 -6.43 5.67
C PHE A 466 3.15 -5.61 6.47
N PRO A 467 1.86 -6.00 6.55
CA PRO A 467 1.24 -7.04 5.74
C PRO A 467 1.04 -6.58 4.29
N PHE A 468 1.11 -7.51 3.34
CA PHE A 468 0.89 -7.25 1.91
C PHE A 468 -0.51 -7.64 1.45
N LEU A 469 -1.53 -7.01 2.01
CA LEU A 469 -2.94 -7.19 1.65
C LEU A 469 -3.74 -5.95 2.04
N LYS A 470 -4.92 -5.77 1.43
CA LYS A 470 -5.87 -4.71 1.77
C LYS A 470 -7.26 -5.31 1.97
N VAL A 471 -7.90 -5.01 3.10
CA VAL A 471 -9.28 -5.43 3.37
C VAL A 471 -10.22 -4.35 2.82
N ALA A 472 -10.89 -4.65 1.70
CA ALA A 472 -11.60 -3.64 0.91
C ALA A 472 -12.91 -3.16 1.57
N ASP A 473 -13.64 -4.06 2.22
CA ASP A 473 -14.97 -3.83 2.80
C ASP A 473 -14.95 -3.53 4.30
N ALA A 474 -13.78 -3.55 4.93
CA ALA A 474 -13.58 -3.21 6.35
C ALA A 474 -12.27 -2.42 6.53
N PRO A 475 -12.26 -1.11 6.17
CA PRO A 475 -11.05 -0.30 6.13
C PRO A 475 -10.31 -0.14 7.46
N GLN A 476 -10.98 -0.35 8.59
CA GLN A 476 -10.36 -0.32 9.92
C GLN A 476 -9.20 -1.31 10.05
N TYR A 477 -9.19 -2.41 9.29
CA TYR A 477 -8.09 -3.39 9.30
C TYR A 477 -6.87 -2.98 8.45
N ASN A 478 -6.96 -1.85 7.74
CA ASN A 478 -5.88 -1.28 6.94
C ASN A 478 -5.15 -0.19 7.75
N ASP A 479 -5.01 -0.37 9.06
CA ASP A 479 -4.54 0.64 10.01
C ASP A 479 -3.05 0.54 10.37
N TRP A 480 -2.36 -0.51 9.92
CA TRP A 480 -0.95 -0.72 10.23
C TRP A 480 -0.22 -1.47 9.11
N TYR A 481 0.84 -0.86 8.59
CA TYR A 481 1.78 -1.46 7.64
C TYR A 481 3.22 -1.13 8.03
N LYS A 482 4.13 -2.06 7.76
CA LYS A 482 5.56 -1.91 7.93
C LYS A 482 6.27 -2.10 6.59
N VAL A 483 7.16 -1.16 6.25
CA VAL A 483 8.04 -1.26 5.09
C VAL A 483 9.48 -1.24 5.54
N MET A 484 10.21 -2.31 5.24
CA MET A 484 11.65 -2.42 5.44
C MET A 484 12.37 -1.80 4.24
N LEU A 485 13.32 -0.91 4.51
CA LEU A 485 14.31 -0.41 3.57
C LEU A 485 15.70 -0.85 4.02
N VAL A 486 16.38 -1.62 3.17
CA VAL A 486 17.82 -1.88 3.28
C VAL A 486 18.53 -0.95 2.30
N ASP A 487 19.39 -0.07 2.81
CA ASP A 487 20.16 0.90 2.04
C ASP A 487 21.62 0.45 1.93
N ALA A 488 22.01 0.05 0.73
CA ALA A 488 23.35 -0.40 0.36
C ALA A 488 24.09 0.65 -0.50
N ASN A 489 23.67 1.91 -0.50
CA ASN A 489 24.40 3.00 -1.14
C ASN A 489 25.58 3.44 -0.26
N ASN A 490 26.54 2.54 -0.06
CA ASN A 490 27.79 2.78 0.69
C ASN A 490 29.06 2.65 -0.19
N THR A 491 28.92 2.26 -1.46
CA THR A 491 30.01 2.22 -2.45
C THR A 491 30.61 3.62 -2.69
N ASP A 492 29.77 4.65 -2.72
CA ASP A 492 30.20 6.04 -2.66
C ASP A 492 30.26 6.46 -1.19
N LEU A 493 31.47 6.69 -0.69
CA LEU A 493 31.71 7.09 0.70
C LEU A 493 30.98 8.39 1.08
N SER A 494 30.63 9.25 0.12
CA SER A 494 29.87 10.48 0.36
C SER A 494 28.38 10.22 0.67
N LEU A 495 27.89 9.00 0.40
CA LEU A 495 26.52 8.56 0.66
C LEU A 495 26.35 7.76 1.96
N VAL A 496 27.44 7.38 2.64
CA VAL A 496 27.37 6.57 3.89
C VAL A 496 26.49 7.24 4.96
N ASN A 497 26.64 8.56 5.14
CA ASN A 497 25.88 9.35 6.11
C ASN A 497 24.61 10.00 5.53
N LYS A 498 24.23 9.66 4.30
CA LYS A 498 23.04 10.17 3.63
C LYS A 498 22.14 8.99 3.28
N PRO A 499 21.14 8.70 4.11
CA PRO A 499 20.27 7.56 3.86
C PRO A 499 19.37 7.81 2.66
N VAL A 500 19.02 6.74 1.95
CA VAL A 500 17.81 6.74 1.12
C VAL A 500 16.60 6.85 2.06
N GLU A 501 15.62 7.66 1.68
CA GLU A 501 14.41 7.84 2.48
C GLU A 501 13.16 7.42 1.70
N LEU A 502 12.16 6.93 2.42
CA LEU A 502 10.83 6.66 1.88
C LEU A 502 9.80 7.65 2.40
N GLU A 503 8.92 8.06 1.51
CA GLU A 503 7.69 8.76 1.86
C GLU A 503 6.49 8.01 1.30
N PHE A 504 5.33 8.17 1.91
CA PHE A 504 4.14 7.38 1.58
C PHE A 504 3.03 8.31 1.20
N GLY A 505 2.25 7.95 0.18
CA GLY A 505 1.10 8.74 -0.23
C GLY A 505 -0.16 7.92 -0.37
N VAL A 506 -1.28 8.55 -0.06
CA VAL A 506 -2.64 8.04 -0.22
C VAL A 506 -3.49 9.15 -0.83
N GLN A 507 -4.30 8.84 -1.84
CA GLN A 507 -5.14 9.79 -2.55
C GLN A 507 -4.35 11.04 -3.02
N GLY A 508 -3.17 10.82 -3.61
CA GLY A 508 -2.30 11.89 -4.13
C GLY A 508 -1.63 12.77 -3.07
N ARG A 509 -1.83 12.50 -1.77
CA ARG A 509 -1.27 13.28 -0.66
C ARG A 509 -0.23 12.48 0.11
N LEU A 510 0.87 13.13 0.46
CA LEU A 510 1.90 12.54 1.32
C LEU A 510 1.42 12.47 2.77
N LEU A 511 1.73 11.36 3.42
CA LEU A 511 1.50 11.16 4.85
C LEU A 511 2.59 11.88 5.66
N SER A 512 2.17 12.53 6.75
CA SER A 512 3.09 13.17 7.69
C SER A 512 3.73 12.14 8.63
N GLY A 513 4.99 12.36 9.03
CA GLY A 513 5.63 11.54 10.06
C GLY A 513 5.07 11.73 11.48
N THR A 514 4.29 12.79 11.71
CA THR A 514 3.75 13.20 13.03
C THR A 514 2.24 13.31 13.07
N GLY A 515 1.53 12.82 12.04
CA GLY A 515 0.06 12.86 12.01
C GLY A 515 -0.59 12.02 13.11
N THR A 516 -1.73 12.48 13.62
CA THR A 516 -2.47 11.81 14.71
C THR A 516 -3.38 10.69 14.23
N GLU A 517 -4.09 10.89 13.11
CA GLU A 517 -5.00 9.89 12.53
C GLU A 517 -4.30 9.00 11.51
N GLN A 518 -3.48 9.61 10.65
CA GLN A 518 -2.71 8.92 9.62
C GLN A 518 -1.27 9.41 9.64
N SER A 519 -0.31 8.50 9.63
CA SER A 519 1.10 8.85 9.65
C SER A 519 1.98 7.80 8.99
N ALA A 520 3.18 8.23 8.60
CA ALA A 520 4.24 7.36 8.13
C ALA A 520 5.55 7.71 8.85
N THR A 521 5.90 6.95 9.89
CA THR A 521 7.05 7.25 10.76
C THR A 521 8.23 6.33 10.45
N ALA A 522 9.42 6.90 10.32
CA ALA A 522 10.66 6.15 10.06
C ALA A 522 11.37 5.78 11.38
N TYR A 523 11.90 4.56 11.45
CA TYR A 523 12.72 4.07 12.54
C TYR A 523 13.99 3.42 12.01
N ARG A 524 15.14 4.04 12.27
CA ARG A 524 16.45 3.49 11.89
C ARG A 524 16.81 2.37 12.86
N ARG A 525 17.13 1.17 12.35
CA ARG A 525 17.50 0.01 13.17
C ARG A 525 18.99 -0.27 13.10
N THR A 526 19.50 -0.48 11.89
CA THR A 526 20.93 -0.72 11.64
C THR A 526 21.56 0.48 10.92
N THR A 527 22.65 0.97 11.47
CA THR A 527 23.38 2.12 10.91
C THR A 527 24.24 1.67 9.72
N LYS A 528 23.96 2.24 8.54
CA LYS A 528 24.81 2.11 7.34
C LYS A 528 26.25 2.54 7.65
N THR A 529 27.22 1.69 7.29
CA THR A 529 28.67 1.96 7.39
C THR A 529 29.30 1.91 6.00
N ALA A 530 30.63 2.11 5.92
CA ALA A 530 31.36 1.96 4.66
C ALA A 530 31.41 0.51 4.15
N SER A 531 31.23 -0.48 5.03
CA SER A 531 31.29 -1.91 4.71
C SER A 531 29.92 -2.59 4.74
N ASP A 532 28.97 -2.03 5.49
CA ASP A 532 27.71 -2.69 5.81
C ASP A 532 26.53 -1.81 5.42
N GLU A 533 25.50 -2.45 4.85
CA GLU A 533 24.23 -1.81 4.52
C GLU A 533 23.51 -1.33 5.80
N GLY A 534 22.68 -0.30 5.70
CA GLY A 534 21.80 0.14 6.80
C GLY A 534 20.38 -0.37 6.63
N SER A 535 19.62 -0.43 7.73
CA SER A 535 18.19 -0.77 7.70
C SER A 535 17.33 0.31 8.37
N THR A 536 16.23 0.67 7.72
CA THR A 536 15.22 1.60 8.21
C THR A 536 13.82 1.02 8.00
N TYR A 537 12.97 1.14 9.01
CA TYR A 537 11.62 0.59 9.03
C TYR A 537 10.61 1.73 9.09
N TYR A 538 9.73 1.78 8.10
CA TYR A 538 8.66 2.76 8.03
C TYR A 538 7.36 2.13 8.51
N GLU A 539 6.74 2.75 9.50
CA GLU A 539 5.43 2.35 10.01
C GLU A 539 4.36 3.31 9.49
N VAL A 540 3.45 2.78 8.69
CA VAL A 540 2.28 3.50 8.19
C VAL A 540 1.10 3.16 9.09
N ARG A 541 0.50 4.18 9.72
CA ARG A 541 -0.63 4.04 10.65
C ARG A 541 -1.90 4.68 10.13
N GLY A 542 -3.05 4.10 10.51
CA GLY A 542 -4.40 4.61 10.25
C GLY A 542 -4.88 4.52 8.81
N THR A 543 -4.04 4.05 7.89
CA THR A 543 -4.39 3.83 6.48
C THR A 543 -3.38 2.93 5.78
N HIS A 544 -3.81 2.33 4.68
CA HIS A 544 -2.93 1.86 3.61
C HIS A 544 -2.29 3.03 2.85
N PHE A 545 -1.34 2.73 1.96
CA PHE A 545 -0.75 3.68 1.02
C PHE A 545 -1.00 3.24 -0.43
N ASP A 546 -1.18 4.20 -1.34
CA ASP A 546 -1.36 3.95 -2.77
C ASP A 546 -0.02 3.89 -3.50
N TYR A 547 0.98 4.60 -3.00
CA TYR A 547 2.35 4.59 -3.50
C TYR A 547 3.33 4.92 -2.36
N LEU A 548 4.58 4.52 -2.54
CA LEU A 548 5.71 5.07 -1.80
C LEU A 548 6.67 5.74 -2.77
N ARG A 549 7.31 6.82 -2.31
CA ARG A 549 8.33 7.58 -3.03
C ARG A 549 9.69 7.27 -2.43
N VAL A 550 10.58 6.75 -3.26
CA VAL A 550 11.99 6.52 -2.93
C VAL A 550 12.75 7.82 -3.21
N ASN A 551 13.37 8.38 -2.18
CA ASN A 551 14.18 9.60 -2.24
C ASN A 551 15.66 9.24 -2.15
N ASN A 552 16.37 9.26 -3.27
CA ASN A 552 17.81 9.07 -3.30
C ASN A 552 18.55 10.40 -3.01
N PRO A 553 19.51 10.44 -2.08
CA PRO A 553 20.12 11.69 -1.64
C PRO A 553 21.22 12.23 -2.59
N ALA A 554 21.59 13.50 -2.42
CA ALA A 554 22.69 14.15 -3.14
C ALA A 554 24.07 13.52 -2.80
N PRO A 555 25.05 13.47 -3.74
CA PRO A 555 25.17 14.29 -4.95
C PRO A 555 24.47 13.75 -6.20
N ALA A 556 23.93 12.53 -6.15
CA ALA A 556 23.13 11.94 -7.22
C ALA A 556 21.66 11.86 -6.79
N ALA A 557 21.01 13.02 -6.66
CA ALA A 557 19.61 13.07 -6.22
C ALA A 557 18.65 12.55 -7.30
N GLY A 558 17.62 11.83 -6.86
CA GLY A 558 16.55 11.35 -7.73
C GLY A 558 15.39 10.84 -6.91
N GLN A 559 14.22 10.83 -7.52
CA GLN A 559 13.00 10.31 -6.93
C GLN A 559 12.40 9.27 -7.86
N ALA A 560 11.74 8.27 -7.29
CA ALA A 560 10.95 7.32 -8.05
C ALA A 560 9.79 6.81 -7.21
N LEU A 561 8.73 6.35 -7.86
CA LEU A 561 7.61 5.72 -7.19
C LEU A 561 7.73 4.19 -7.23
N VAL A 562 7.27 3.58 -6.15
CA VAL A 562 6.93 2.17 -6.07
C VAL A 562 5.45 2.11 -5.71
N VAL A 563 4.67 1.42 -6.55
CA VAL A 563 3.22 1.37 -6.44
C VAL A 563 2.82 -0.09 -6.22
N PRO A 564 2.33 -0.47 -5.02
CA PRO A 564 1.88 -1.82 -4.74
C PRO A 564 0.62 -2.18 -5.54
N ARG A 565 0.54 -3.45 -5.95
CA ARG A 565 -0.68 -4.11 -6.42
C ARG A 565 -1.26 -4.89 -5.24
N TRP A 566 -2.01 -4.21 -4.39
CA TRP A 566 -2.58 -4.81 -3.18
C TRP A 566 -3.49 -6.00 -3.54
N PRO A 567 -3.28 -7.18 -2.93
CA PRO A 567 -4.29 -8.22 -2.89
C PRO A 567 -5.50 -7.70 -2.10
N GLU A 568 -6.59 -7.39 -2.79
CA GLU A 568 -7.82 -6.94 -2.15
C GLU A 568 -8.63 -8.14 -1.67
N VAL A 569 -8.74 -8.27 -0.35
CA VAL A 569 -9.55 -9.29 0.32
C VAL A 569 -10.82 -8.67 0.91
N ARG A 570 -11.85 -9.49 1.09
CA ARG A 570 -13.12 -9.11 1.70
C ARG A 570 -13.38 -9.95 2.94
N GLN A 571 -14.15 -9.42 3.89
CA GLN A 571 -14.61 -10.20 5.04
C GLN A 571 -15.42 -11.40 4.55
N GLY A 572 -14.97 -12.61 4.92
CA GLY A 572 -15.69 -13.83 4.58
C GLY A 572 -16.60 -14.30 5.72
N THR A 573 -16.99 -15.57 5.66
CA THR A 573 -17.91 -16.19 6.64
C THR A 573 -17.22 -17.23 7.53
N LYS A 574 -15.98 -17.63 7.22
CA LYS A 574 -15.27 -18.66 7.99
C LYS A 574 -14.90 -18.14 9.38
N THR A 575 -14.99 -19.01 10.38
CA THR A 575 -14.60 -18.67 11.75
C THR A 575 -13.28 -19.35 12.06
N PHE A 576 -12.21 -18.57 12.09
CA PHE A 576 -10.89 -19.06 12.46
C PHE A 576 -10.78 -19.21 13.96
N ARG A 577 -10.15 -20.30 14.40
CA ARG A 577 -9.72 -20.49 15.79
C ARG A 577 -8.24 -20.82 15.79
N PHE A 578 -7.43 -19.92 16.32
CA PHE A 578 -6.00 -20.09 16.52
C PHE A 578 -5.73 -20.52 17.95
N ALA A 579 -4.76 -21.41 18.14
CA ALA A 579 -4.22 -21.73 19.46
C ALA A 579 -2.70 -21.59 19.44
N ILE A 580 -2.16 -20.85 20.41
CA ILE A 580 -0.73 -20.61 20.56
C ILE A 580 -0.20 -21.15 21.88
N ASP A 581 0.68 -22.15 21.78
CA ASP A 581 1.49 -22.68 22.87
C ASP A 581 2.81 -21.90 22.94
N PHE A 582 2.81 -20.83 23.76
CA PHE A 582 3.98 -20.03 24.08
C PHE A 582 4.85 -20.76 25.12
N GLY A 583 5.76 -21.59 24.64
CA GLY A 583 6.64 -22.39 25.50
C GLY A 583 7.92 -21.67 25.92
N THR A 584 8.60 -22.18 26.95
CA THR A 584 9.92 -21.68 27.40
C THR A 584 10.98 -21.73 26.30
N THR A 585 11.02 -22.84 25.57
CA THR A 585 12.06 -23.18 24.58
C THR A 585 11.56 -22.95 23.16
N ASN A 586 10.35 -23.41 22.84
CA ASN A 586 9.76 -23.30 21.52
C ASN A 586 8.28 -22.91 21.61
N THR A 587 7.82 -22.18 20.62
CA THR A 587 6.42 -21.78 20.45
C THR A 587 5.82 -22.56 19.29
N HIS A 588 4.57 -23.03 19.43
CA HIS A 588 3.82 -23.65 18.34
C HIS A 588 2.46 -22.98 18.18
N VAL A 589 2.02 -22.79 16.94
CA VAL A 589 0.72 -22.23 16.60
C VAL A 589 -0.01 -23.22 15.70
N ALA A 590 -1.23 -23.56 16.09
CA ALA A 590 -2.16 -24.34 15.28
C ALA A 590 -3.45 -23.57 15.05
N TYR A 591 -4.17 -23.89 13.97
CA TYR A 591 -5.47 -23.31 13.70
C TYR A 591 -6.39 -24.26 12.93
N HIS A 592 -7.67 -23.96 12.90
CA HIS A 592 -8.61 -24.46 11.89
C HIS A 592 -9.50 -23.31 11.40
N ASP A 593 -10.06 -23.43 10.21
CA ASP A 593 -11.04 -22.50 9.65
C ASP A 593 -12.51 -22.98 9.78
N ALA A 594 -12.70 -24.21 10.29
CA ALA A 594 -13.99 -24.76 10.69
C ALA A 594 -13.83 -25.84 11.80
N PRO A 595 -14.80 -25.98 12.73
CA PRO A 595 -14.70 -26.92 13.86
C PRO A 595 -14.52 -28.39 13.50
N SER A 596 -14.94 -28.81 12.30
CA SER A 596 -14.84 -30.19 11.83
C SER A 596 -13.51 -30.51 11.14
N GLN A 597 -12.66 -29.50 10.89
CA GLN A 597 -11.37 -29.72 10.24
C GLN A 597 -10.30 -30.11 11.25
N PRO A 598 -9.33 -30.96 10.84
CA PRO A 598 -8.16 -31.24 11.68
C PRO A 598 -7.35 -29.95 11.88
N PRO A 599 -6.81 -29.71 13.09
CA PRO A 599 -5.88 -28.60 13.31
C PRO A 599 -4.69 -28.68 12.37
N GLN A 600 -4.25 -27.52 11.88
CA GLN A 600 -3.08 -27.37 11.01
C GLN A 600 -2.10 -26.38 11.64
N PRO A 601 -0.77 -26.58 11.48
CA PRO A 601 0.20 -25.59 11.90
C PRO A 601 0.04 -24.29 11.12
N LEU A 602 0.28 -23.14 11.75
CA LEU A 602 0.32 -21.88 11.03
C LEU A 602 1.43 -21.93 9.97
N GLY A 603 1.12 -21.48 8.76
CA GLY A 603 2.06 -21.45 7.65
C GLY A 603 1.63 -20.49 6.55
N PHE A 604 2.58 -20.11 5.71
CA PHE A 604 2.41 -19.24 4.55
C PHE A 604 3.20 -19.79 3.36
N GLU A 605 2.51 -19.96 2.25
CA GLU A 605 2.98 -20.45 0.97
C GLU A 605 3.15 -19.29 -0.02
N PRO A 606 3.69 -19.52 -1.23
CA PRO A 606 3.86 -18.48 -2.24
C PRO A 606 2.58 -17.71 -2.61
N ASP A 607 1.44 -18.41 -2.60
CA ASP A 607 0.16 -17.86 -3.04
C ASP A 607 -0.62 -17.10 -1.93
N ASP A 608 -0.26 -17.30 -0.66
CA ASP A 608 -0.92 -16.68 0.49
C ASP A 608 0.05 -15.98 1.46
N THR A 609 1.23 -15.60 0.98
CA THR A 609 2.20 -14.86 1.79
C THR A 609 1.72 -13.44 2.12
N PRO A 610 1.82 -12.99 3.38
CA PRO A 610 1.53 -11.62 3.76
C PRO A 610 2.75 -10.70 3.60
N VAL A 611 3.84 -11.15 2.98
CA VAL A 611 5.05 -10.34 2.79
C VAL A 611 5.35 -10.23 1.29
N ALA A 612 5.55 -9.00 0.81
CA ALA A 612 6.03 -8.75 -0.54
C ALA A 612 7.44 -8.18 -0.52
N LEU A 613 8.32 -8.74 -1.33
CA LEU A 613 9.63 -8.18 -1.63
C LEU A 613 9.50 -7.41 -2.95
N LEU A 614 10.13 -6.24 -3.07
CA LEU A 614 10.13 -5.49 -4.34
C LEU A 614 10.78 -6.31 -5.46
N LYS A 615 11.77 -7.12 -5.11
CA LYS A 615 12.47 -8.01 -6.03
C LYS A 615 11.58 -9.17 -6.49
N LYS A 616 11.58 -9.42 -7.80
CA LYS A 616 10.98 -10.60 -8.42
C LYS A 616 11.77 -11.87 -8.05
N PRO A 617 11.08 -12.96 -7.63
CA PRO A 617 11.72 -14.26 -7.49
C PRO A 617 12.30 -14.74 -8.83
N THR A 618 13.45 -15.42 -8.83
CA THR A 618 14.00 -16.00 -10.07
C THR A 618 13.12 -17.14 -10.59
N GLU A 619 13.21 -17.43 -11.89
CA GLU A 619 12.48 -18.54 -12.53
C GLU A 619 13.30 -19.85 -12.54
N GLU A 620 14.43 -19.89 -11.82
CA GLU A 620 15.32 -21.06 -11.78
C GLU A 620 14.66 -22.24 -11.05
N ILE A 621 14.21 -23.24 -11.82
CA ILE A 621 13.37 -24.34 -11.32
C ILE A 621 14.13 -25.26 -10.35
N ASP A 622 15.47 -25.35 -10.48
CA ASP A 622 16.32 -26.21 -9.65
C ASP A 622 16.40 -25.79 -8.18
N TYR A 623 15.93 -24.58 -7.85
CA TYR A 623 15.90 -24.06 -6.48
C TYR A 623 14.48 -24.09 -5.90
N SER A 624 14.38 -24.19 -4.58
CA SER A 624 13.11 -24.04 -3.88
C SER A 624 12.53 -22.63 -4.06
N PRO A 625 11.20 -22.43 -3.98
CA PRO A 625 10.63 -21.08 -4.10
C PRO A 625 11.20 -20.10 -3.07
N TYR A 626 11.53 -20.55 -1.86
CA TYR A 626 12.22 -19.72 -0.86
C TYR A 626 13.59 -19.22 -1.34
N GLU A 627 14.44 -20.10 -1.89
CA GLU A 627 15.76 -19.71 -2.41
C GLU A 627 15.66 -18.76 -3.61
N ARG A 628 14.65 -18.93 -4.47
CA ARG A 628 14.40 -18.06 -5.64
C ARG A 628 14.13 -16.60 -5.24
N LEU A 629 13.62 -16.33 -4.04
CA LEU A 629 13.40 -14.97 -3.53
C LEU A 629 14.72 -14.17 -3.48
N TYR A 630 15.80 -14.80 -3.04
CA TYR A 630 17.06 -14.13 -2.72
C TYR A 630 18.14 -14.31 -3.80
N ARG A 631 17.93 -15.18 -4.80
CA ARG A 631 18.82 -15.35 -5.95
C ARG A 631 18.62 -14.29 -7.02
N GLY A 632 19.58 -14.10 -7.93
CA GLY A 632 19.43 -13.19 -9.08
C GLY A 632 19.74 -11.72 -8.77
N ILE A 633 20.55 -11.46 -7.74
CA ILE A 633 21.29 -10.22 -7.57
C ILE A 633 22.75 -10.58 -7.87
N GLU A 634 23.26 -10.13 -9.02
CA GLU A 634 24.67 -10.31 -9.37
C GLU A 634 25.45 -9.10 -8.89
N ASP A 635 26.48 -9.32 -8.08
CA ASP A 635 27.42 -8.27 -7.71
C ASP A 635 28.13 -7.77 -8.98
N ASP A 636 27.90 -6.51 -9.34
CA ASP A 636 28.56 -5.86 -10.48
C ASP A 636 29.11 -4.49 -10.05
N PRO A 637 30.31 -4.48 -9.43
CA PRO A 637 30.94 -3.25 -8.98
C PRO A 637 31.22 -2.25 -10.11
N ALA A 638 31.39 -2.73 -11.35
CA ALA A 638 31.67 -1.86 -12.51
C ALA A 638 30.47 -0.97 -12.86
N HIS A 639 29.25 -1.44 -12.60
CA HIS A 639 28.00 -0.69 -12.78
C HIS A 639 27.40 -0.21 -11.45
N GLY A 640 28.18 -0.27 -10.36
CA GLY A 640 27.81 0.22 -9.04
C GLY A 640 26.75 -0.63 -8.33
N VAL A 641 26.58 -1.90 -8.69
CA VAL A 641 25.59 -2.82 -8.11
C VAL A 641 26.18 -3.57 -6.92
N GLN A 642 25.63 -3.35 -5.72
CA GLN A 642 25.99 -4.06 -4.48
C GLN A 642 24.80 -4.15 -3.52
N LEU A 643 24.23 -5.34 -3.31
CA LEU A 643 23.20 -5.59 -2.29
C LEU A 643 23.41 -6.98 -1.67
N ARG A 644 24.45 -7.08 -0.84
CA ARG A 644 25.04 -8.38 -0.44
C ARG A 644 24.29 -9.03 0.70
N ARG A 645 23.89 -8.24 1.71
CA ARG A 645 23.34 -8.76 2.98
C ARG A 645 21.85 -8.52 3.14
N TRP A 646 21.13 -8.10 2.10
CA TRP A 646 19.69 -7.87 2.18
C TRP A 646 18.90 -9.09 2.69
N GLN A 647 19.26 -10.29 2.24
CA GLN A 647 18.67 -11.53 2.74
C GLN A 647 18.80 -11.64 4.28
N ARG A 648 19.97 -11.31 4.83
CA ARG A 648 20.21 -11.36 6.27
C ARG A 648 19.30 -10.42 7.04
N TYR A 649 19.16 -9.17 6.58
CA TYR A 649 18.25 -8.21 7.19
C TYR A 649 16.79 -8.69 7.13
N GLN A 650 16.36 -9.21 5.98
CA GLN A 650 15.03 -9.80 5.82
C GLN A 650 14.77 -10.99 6.77
N GLN A 651 15.78 -11.82 7.03
CA GLN A 651 15.67 -13.02 7.87
C GLN A 651 15.76 -12.71 9.37
N ARG A 652 16.54 -11.70 9.77
CA ARG A 652 16.81 -11.35 11.17
C ARG A 652 15.81 -10.33 11.71
N GLU A 653 15.54 -9.30 10.93
CA GLU A 653 14.88 -8.08 11.41
C GLU A 653 13.41 -7.96 10.94
N PHE A 654 12.95 -8.84 10.05
CA PHE A 654 11.61 -8.78 9.46
C PHE A 654 10.87 -10.13 9.47
N VAL A 655 9.59 -10.10 9.11
CA VAL A 655 8.74 -11.30 9.04
C VAL A 655 9.17 -12.19 7.86
N PRO A 656 9.30 -13.52 8.03
CA PRO A 656 9.66 -14.41 6.93
C PRO A 656 8.56 -14.44 5.85
N PRO A 657 8.91 -14.40 4.56
CA PRO A 657 7.91 -14.48 3.49
C PRO A 657 7.16 -15.81 3.46
N TYR A 658 7.86 -16.92 3.67
CA TYR A 658 7.27 -18.27 3.67
C TYR A 658 7.51 -18.95 5.01
N LEU A 659 6.52 -19.72 5.47
CA LEU A 659 6.58 -20.42 6.75
C LEU A 659 5.92 -21.79 6.63
N GLY A 660 6.63 -22.86 6.99
CA GLY A 660 6.14 -24.25 6.93
C GLY A 660 6.03 -24.84 5.53
N ALA A 661 6.41 -24.10 4.48
CA ALA A 661 6.20 -24.49 3.09
C ALA A 661 7.32 -24.00 2.16
N ALA A 662 7.28 -24.45 0.92
CA ALA A 662 8.08 -23.92 -0.19
C ALA A 662 9.61 -23.91 0.01
N GLY A 663 10.12 -24.88 0.78
CA GLY A 663 11.54 -24.99 1.13
C GLY A 663 12.03 -23.95 2.14
N SER A 664 11.12 -23.22 2.79
CA SER A 664 11.47 -22.29 3.87
C SER A 664 12.13 -23.04 5.04
N PRO A 665 13.22 -22.50 5.62
CA PRO A 665 13.80 -23.05 6.83
C PRO A 665 12.99 -22.70 8.09
N TYR A 666 11.95 -21.86 7.97
CA TYR A 666 11.10 -21.43 9.08
C TYR A 666 9.82 -22.23 9.12
N GLN A 667 9.54 -22.90 10.24
CA GLN A 667 8.31 -23.64 10.45
C GLN A 667 7.99 -23.72 11.95
N PHE A 668 6.71 -23.76 12.30
CA PHE A 668 6.32 -24.05 13.68
C PHE A 668 6.54 -25.55 13.98
N PRO A 669 7.06 -25.91 15.17
CA PRO A 669 7.42 -25.02 16.27
C PRO A 669 8.70 -24.21 16.01
N ILE A 670 8.63 -22.90 16.29
CA ILE A 670 9.78 -21.98 16.21
C ILE A 670 10.42 -21.81 17.59
N ARG A 671 11.67 -21.32 17.65
CA ARG A 671 12.27 -20.92 18.92
C ARG A 671 11.46 -19.79 19.56
N THR A 672 11.21 -19.87 20.87
CA THR A 672 10.64 -18.74 21.61
C THR A 672 11.73 -17.70 21.87
N ALA A 673 11.94 -16.82 20.90
CA ALA A 673 12.99 -15.81 20.94
C ALA A 673 12.53 -14.50 20.30
N SER A 674 13.14 -13.40 20.74
CA SER A 674 13.08 -12.09 20.08
C SER A 674 14.42 -11.80 19.38
N SER A 675 14.38 -10.98 18.33
CA SER A 675 15.55 -10.30 17.77
C SER A 675 15.40 -8.81 18.01
N GLU A 676 16.39 -8.19 18.63
CA GLU A 676 16.35 -6.82 19.14
C GLU A 676 17.44 -5.95 18.53
N ALA A 677 17.16 -4.66 18.37
CA ALA A 677 18.20 -3.66 18.11
C ALA A 677 19.02 -3.42 19.39
N ALA A 678 20.28 -3.01 19.24
CA ALA A 678 21.19 -2.82 20.38
C ALA A 678 20.65 -1.87 21.47
N ALA A 679 19.84 -0.87 21.11
CA ALA A 679 19.27 0.11 22.03
C ALA A 679 17.86 -0.26 22.56
N PHE A 680 17.33 -1.44 22.25
CA PHE A 680 15.95 -1.82 22.61
C PHE A 680 15.64 -1.69 24.11
N SER A 681 16.60 -2.04 24.98
CA SER A 681 16.41 -2.05 26.43
C SER A 681 16.11 -0.68 27.05
N ILE A 682 16.39 0.42 26.34
CA ILE A 682 16.21 1.81 26.80
C ILE A 682 15.26 2.62 25.91
N GLU A 683 14.68 2.01 24.88
CA GLU A 683 13.74 2.66 23.96
C GLU A 683 12.33 2.09 24.09
N THR A 684 11.33 2.87 23.65
CA THR A 684 9.96 2.36 23.53
C THR A 684 9.92 1.21 22.50
N PRO A 685 9.27 0.07 22.80
CA PRO A 685 9.17 -1.03 21.87
C PRO A 685 8.37 -0.65 20.62
N LYS A 686 8.91 -1.03 19.47
CA LYS A 686 8.31 -0.82 18.16
C LYS A 686 8.52 -2.08 17.32
N LEU A 687 7.47 -2.89 17.20
CA LEU A 687 7.48 -4.10 16.38
C LEU A 687 8.14 -3.91 15.02
N LEU A 688 9.03 -4.84 14.62
CA LEU A 688 9.88 -4.87 13.42
C LEU A 688 10.86 -3.68 13.26
N ALA A 689 10.80 -2.66 14.12
CA ALA A 689 11.72 -1.52 14.06
C ALA A 689 12.88 -1.64 15.07
N ASN A 690 12.60 -2.06 16.30
CA ASN A 690 13.66 -2.35 17.29
C ASN A 690 13.49 -3.70 17.99
N VAL A 691 12.39 -4.42 17.77
CA VAL A 691 12.17 -5.80 18.25
C VAL A 691 11.22 -6.57 17.32
N ASN A 692 11.46 -7.86 17.12
CA ASN A 692 10.58 -8.78 16.41
C ASN A 692 10.76 -10.22 16.91
N VAL A 693 9.92 -11.14 16.46
CA VAL A 693 10.08 -12.57 16.66
C VAL A 693 11.35 -13.04 15.97
N GLY A 694 12.22 -13.74 16.71
CA GLY A 694 13.52 -14.23 16.25
C GLY A 694 13.42 -15.48 15.38
N PHE A 695 12.66 -15.45 14.28
CA PHE A 695 12.53 -16.58 13.34
C PHE A 695 13.89 -17.09 12.84
N GLY A 696 14.84 -16.18 12.60
CA GLY A 696 16.17 -16.44 12.05
C GLY A 696 17.19 -17.08 13.00
N ILE A 697 16.90 -17.24 14.30
CA ILE A 697 17.91 -17.65 15.30
C ILE A 697 18.61 -18.97 14.98
N ASN A 698 17.89 -19.96 14.43
CA ASN A 698 18.45 -21.27 14.07
C ASN A 698 19.10 -21.31 12.68
N THR A 699 18.97 -20.24 11.90
CA THR A 699 19.54 -20.09 10.55
C THR A 699 20.63 -19.01 10.50
N GLU A 700 21.02 -18.48 11.66
CA GLU A 700 22.00 -17.41 11.75
C GLU A 700 23.41 -17.94 11.44
N GLU A 701 24.11 -17.27 10.53
CA GLU A 701 25.44 -17.67 10.07
C GLU A 701 26.58 -16.85 10.72
N GLU A 702 26.26 -15.75 11.40
CA GLU A 702 27.22 -14.89 12.08
C GLU A 702 26.82 -14.61 13.54
N THR A 703 27.82 -14.49 14.42
CA THR A 703 27.60 -14.16 15.84
C THR A 703 26.80 -12.87 15.98
N SER A 704 25.71 -12.93 16.74
CA SER A 704 24.85 -11.80 17.00
C SER A 704 24.31 -11.84 18.43
N ASP A 705 24.48 -10.72 19.15
CA ASP A 705 23.92 -10.53 20.48
C ASP A 705 22.46 -10.02 20.43
N SER A 706 21.85 -9.95 19.23
CA SER A 706 20.49 -9.45 19.06
C SER A 706 19.40 -10.42 19.52
N TYR A 707 19.72 -11.71 19.66
CA TYR A 707 18.73 -12.72 19.99
C TYR A 707 18.63 -12.95 21.50
N HIS A 708 17.40 -12.86 22.03
CA HIS A 708 17.10 -13.17 23.43
C HIS A 708 16.09 -14.32 23.51
N THR A 709 16.40 -15.33 24.31
CA THR A 709 15.56 -16.52 24.56
C THR A 709 14.91 -16.45 25.94
N ASN A 710 14.19 -17.51 26.33
CA ASN A 710 13.57 -17.64 27.65
C ASN A 710 12.57 -16.50 27.98
N LEU A 711 11.82 -16.03 26.97
CA LEU A 711 10.91 -14.89 27.10
C LEU A 711 9.81 -15.11 28.17
N LYS A 712 9.37 -16.36 28.38
CA LYS A 712 8.28 -16.73 29.30
C LYS A 712 8.62 -16.51 30.78
N TRP A 713 9.86 -16.82 31.16
CA TRP A 713 10.34 -16.75 32.54
C TRP A 713 11.45 -15.70 32.72
N GLY A 714 11.57 -14.78 31.77
CA GLY A 714 12.56 -13.71 31.83
C GLY A 714 12.40 -12.86 33.09
N GLU A 715 13.48 -12.16 33.46
CA GLU A 715 13.48 -11.22 34.58
C GLU A 715 12.30 -10.24 34.49
N THR A 716 11.78 -9.77 35.63
CA THR A 716 10.64 -8.84 35.67
C THR A 716 10.97 -7.40 35.20
N THR A 717 12.02 -7.25 34.38
CA THR A 717 12.43 -5.97 33.79
C THR A 717 11.39 -5.48 32.78
N GLU A 718 11.41 -4.17 32.52
CA GLU A 718 10.50 -3.58 31.53
C GLU A 718 10.76 -4.13 30.12
N ALA A 719 12.03 -4.27 29.73
CA ALA A 719 12.42 -4.84 28.44
C ALA A 719 11.90 -6.27 28.24
N ALA A 720 11.94 -7.12 29.27
CA ALA A 720 11.40 -8.49 29.18
C ALA A 720 9.88 -8.50 28.93
N ARG A 721 9.12 -7.63 29.60
CA ARG A 721 7.67 -7.48 29.36
C ARG A 721 7.39 -6.99 27.94
N HIS A 722 8.18 -6.04 27.45
CA HIS A 722 8.07 -5.52 26.08
C HIS A 722 8.35 -6.61 25.03
N ARG A 723 9.35 -7.49 25.25
CA ARG A 723 9.62 -8.64 24.35
C ARG A 723 8.40 -9.55 24.22
N VAL A 724 7.79 -9.93 25.35
CA VAL A 724 6.61 -10.80 25.38
C VAL A 724 5.44 -10.13 24.65
N ARG A 725 5.18 -8.85 24.95
CA ARG A 725 4.11 -8.08 24.31
C ARG A 725 4.29 -8.01 22.78
N GLU A 726 5.47 -7.66 22.28
CA GLU A 726 5.68 -7.53 20.83
C GLU A 726 5.72 -8.90 20.13
N PHE A 727 6.18 -9.97 20.79
CA PHE A 727 6.05 -11.33 20.29
C PHE A 727 4.57 -11.71 20.08
N PHE A 728 3.70 -11.44 21.06
CA PHE A 728 2.26 -11.69 20.95
C PHE A 728 1.62 -10.84 19.85
N ARG A 729 2.00 -9.57 19.76
CA ARG A 729 1.51 -8.63 18.74
C ARG A 729 1.83 -9.11 17.33
N GLU A 730 3.06 -9.57 17.08
CA GLU A 730 3.47 -10.12 15.79
C GLU A 730 2.67 -11.39 15.45
N MET A 731 2.49 -12.31 16.41
CA MET A 731 1.68 -13.51 16.22
C MET A 731 0.24 -13.17 15.84
N LEU A 732 -0.41 -12.22 16.54
CA LEU A 732 -1.78 -11.80 16.23
C LEU A 732 -1.89 -11.17 14.84
N LEU A 733 -0.89 -10.39 14.40
CA LEU A 733 -0.85 -9.84 13.05
C LEU A 733 -0.77 -10.96 12.00
N LEU A 734 0.03 -12.01 12.23
CA LEU A 734 0.08 -13.18 11.35
C LEU A 734 -1.27 -13.93 11.34
N PHE A 735 -1.93 -14.08 12.49
CA PHE A 735 -3.25 -14.72 12.57
C PHE A 735 -4.29 -13.92 11.77
N ARG A 736 -4.27 -12.59 11.91
CA ARG A 736 -5.13 -11.67 11.15
C ARG A 736 -4.91 -11.81 9.66
N CYS A 737 -3.65 -11.85 9.21
CA CYS A 737 -3.32 -12.04 7.80
C CYS A 737 -3.82 -13.39 7.28
N LYS A 738 -3.55 -14.48 8.01
CA LYS A 738 -4.00 -15.83 7.61
C LYS A 738 -5.51 -15.92 7.50
N ALA A 739 -6.24 -15.37 8.49
CA ALA A 739 -7.69 -15.34 8.45
C ALA A 739 -8.22 -14.49 7.28
N ALA A 740 -7.65 -13.29 7.05
CA ALA A 740 -8.08 -12.39 5.99
C ALA A 740 -7.88 -12.99 4.58
N LEU A 741 -6.71 -13.59 4.32
CA LEU A 741 -6.38 -14.20 3.03
C LEU A 741 -7.24 -15.42 2.69
N HIS A 742 -7.79 -16.10 3.71
CA HIS A 742 -8.57 -17.33 3.55
C HIS A 742 -10.07 -17.17 3.79
N GLY A 743 -10.60 -15.95 3.66
CA GLY A 743 -12.04 -15.67 3.75
C GLY A 743 -12.60 -15.81 5.17
N GLY A 744 -11.80 -15.46 6.18
CA GLY A 744 -12.21 -15.39 7.57
C GLY A 744 -13.04 -14.13 7.86
N ASN A 745 -13.97 -14.27 8.80
CA ASN A 745 -14.56 -13.14 9.50
C ASN A 745 -13.62 -12.74 10.65
N LEU A 746 -12.98 -11.57 10.53
CA LEU A 746 -11.98 -11.13 11.50
C LEU A 746 -12.59 -10.86 12.88
N ALA A 747 -13.79 -10.27 12.95
CA ALA A 747 -14.49 -10.05 14.21
C ALA A 747 -14.93 -11.37 14.89
N ALA A 748 -15.19 -12.41 14.11
CA ALA A 748 -15.58 -13.73 14.60
C ALA A 748 -14.39 -14.66 14.93
N THR A 749 -13.16 -14.26 14.60
CA THR A 749 -11.95 -15.04 14.89
C THR A 749 -11.76 -15.22 16.40
N GLN A 750 -11.19 -16.36 16.80
CA GLN A 750 -10.92 -16.71 18.20
C GLN A 750 -9.44 -17.05 18.39
N VAL A 751 -8.89 -16.65 19.53
CA VAL A 751 -7.51 -16.97 19.92
C VAL A 751 -7.52 -17.67 21.27
N VAL A 752 -6.85 -18.81 21.33
CA VAL A 752 -6.62 -19.61 22.53
C VAL A 752 -5.14 -19.53 22.89
N TRP A 753 -4.85 -19.28 24.16
CA TRP A 753 -3.48 -19.30 24.68
C TRP A 753 -3.42 -20.16 25.93
N PHE A 754 -2.21 -20.62 26.24
CA PHE A 754 -1.97 -21.52 27.37
C PHE A 754 -0.99 -20.90 28.36
N ALA A 755 -1.12 -21.30 29.61
CA ALA A 755 -0.15 -21.00 30.66
C ALA A 755 -0.02 -22.20 31.62
N PRO A 756 1.18 -22.42 32.17
CA PRO A 756 1.43 -23.52 33.09
C PRO A 756 0.75 -23.21 34.43
N LEU A 757 0.44 -24.25 35.20
CA LEU A 757 -0.25 -24.06 36.48
C LEU A 757 0.65 -23.47 37.57
N SER A 758 1.97 -23.52 37.37
CA SER A 758 2.96 -22.84 38.20
C SER A 758 2.95 -21.31 38.06
N PHE A 759 2.17 -20.73 37.14
CA PHE A 759 1.93 -19.28 37.14
C PHE A 759 1.10 -18.87 38.37
N SER A 760 1.58 -17.86 39.09
CA SER A 760 0.75 -17.15 40.07
C SER A 760 -0.48 -16.56 39.38
N ASP A 761 -1.56 -16.36 40.14
CA ASP A 761 -2.79 -15.74 39.62
C ASP A 761 -2.52 -14.35 39.03
N PHE A 762 -1.59 -13.60 39.64
CA PHE A 762 -1.12 -12.31 39.14
C PHE A 762 -0.48 -12.43 37.74
N ASN A 763 0.46 -13.36 37.53
CA ASN A 763 1.11 -13.54 36.23
C ASN A 763 0.13 -13.98 35.15
N ARG A 764 -0.83 -14.84 35.51
CA ARG A 764 -1.89 -15.28 34.60
C ARG A 764 -2.80 -14.13 34.18
N GLU A 765 -3.21 -13.30 35.13
CA GLU A 765 -4.01 -12.10 34.85
C GLU A 765 -3.23 -11.07 34.01
N LEU A 766 -1.93 -10.90 34.29
CA LEU A 766 -1.06 -10.03 33.48
C LEU A 766 -1.03 -10.48 32.02
N TYR A 767 -0.79 -11.76 31.75
CA TYR A 767 -0.78 -12.31 30.40
C TYR A 767 -2.16 -12.20 29.73
N ARG A 768 -3.24 -12.49 30.47
CA ARG A 768 -4.62 -12.32 29.97
C ARG A 768 -4.88 -10.90 29.51
N ARG A 769 -4.53 -9.91 30.33
CA ARG A 769 -4.70 -8.49 30.02
C ARG A 769 -3.91 -8.08 28.77
N GLU A 770 -2.67 -8.55 28.64
CA GLU A 770 -1.86 -8.26 27.45
C GLU A 770 -2.45 -8.90 26.18
N TRP A 771 -2.85 -10.18 26.23
CA TRP A 771 -3.51 -10.88 25.12
C TRP A 771 -4.81 -10.20 24.71
N ASP A 772 -5.70 -9.91 25.65
CA ASP A 772 -6.99 -9.27 25.37
C ASP A 772 -6.81 -7.84 24.85
N GLY A 773 -5.85 -7.10 25.40
CA GLY A 773 -5.51 -5.76 24.94
C GLY A 773 -5.00 -5.74 23.50
N LEU A 774 -4.04 -6.60 23.17
CA LEU A 774 -3.49 -6.72 21.82
C LEU A 774 -4.52 -7.30 20.83
N PHE A 775 -5.36 -8.25 21.26
CA PHE A 775 -6.39 -8.81 20.40
C PHE A 775 -7.44 -7.75 20.04
N ARG A 776 -7.84 -6.91 21.01
CA ARG A 776 -8.69 -5.74 20.73
C ARG A 776 -8.03 -4.76 19.76
N GLU A 777 -6.74 -4.47 19.94
CA GLU A 777 -5.97 -3.58 19.05
C GLU A 777 -5.91 -4.12 17.62
N VAL A 778 -5.51 -5.38 17.44
CA VAL A 778 -5.22 -5.96 16.12
C VAL A 778 -6.48 -6.39 15.35
N PHE A 779 -7.48 -6.93 16.05
CA PHE A 779 -8.71 -7.47 15.44
C PHE A 779 -9.93 -6.52 15.57
N HIS A 780 -9.78 -5.36 16.21
CA HIS A 780 -10.86 -4.39 16.47
C HIS A 780 -12.12 -5.06 17.02
N THR A 781 -11.94 -5.91 18.02
CA THR A 781 -13.00 -6.74 18.62
C THR A 781 -12.99 -6.64 20.14
N ASP A 782 -14.17 -6.66 20.76
CA ASP A 782 -14.32 -6.69 22.22
C ASP A 782 -14.32 -8.10 22.80
N ARG A 783 -14.20 -9.13 21.96
CA ARG A 783 -14.11 -10.52 22.41
C ARG A 783 -12.79 -10.73 23.15
N ALA A 784 -12.87 -11.37 24.32
CA ALA A 784 -11.68 -11.80 25.04
C ALA A 784 -11.07 -13.05 24.39
N THR A 785 -9.76 -13.22 24.58
CA THR A 785 -9.05 -14.45 24.27
C THR A 785 -9.43 -15.56 25.26
N THR A 786 -9.24 -16.82 24.86
CA THR A 786 -9.54 -17.98 25.70
C THR A 786 -8.26 -18.53 26.34
N TYR A 787 -8.25 -18.66 27.66
CA TYR A 787 -7.18 -19.34 28.40
C TYR A 787 -7.52 -20.82 28.61
N LEU A 788 -6.55 -21.70 28.40
CA LEU A 788 -6.59 -23.11 28.84
C LEU A 788 -5.31 -23.50 29.59
N PRO A 789 -5.39 -24.29 30.68
CA PRO A 789 -4.20 -24.88 31.30
C PRO A 789 -3.43 -25.77 30.31
N GLU A 790 -2.10 -25.65 30.26
CA GLU A 790 -1.24 -26.43 29.33
C GLU A 790 -1.50 -27.94 29.44
N SER A 791 -1.63 -28.47 30.66
CA SER A 791 -1.89 -29.88 30.93
C SER A 791 -3.28 -30.37 30.48
N SER A 792 -4.24 -29.46 30.25
CA SER A 792 -5.60 -29.81 29.82
C SER A 792 -5.74 -29.99 28.31
N ALA A 793 -4.92 -29.29 27.53
CA ALA A 793 -5.07 -29.29 26.08
C ALA A 793 -4.83 -30.66 25.42
N PRO A 794 -3.80 -31.45 25.82
CA PRO A 794 -3.58 -32.80 25.28
C PRO A 794 -4.78 -33.73 25.38
N TYR A 795 -5.58 -33.61 26.44
CA TYR A 795 -6.77 -34.42 26.63
C TYR A 795 -7.72 -34.31 25.43
N PHE A 796 -8.03 -33.09 24.98
CA PHE A 796 -8.95 -32.88 23.86
C PHE A 796 -8.42 -33.47 22.55
N PHE A 797 -7.11 -33.34 22.31
CA PHE A 797 -6.51 -33.87 21.09
C PHE A 797 -6.52 -35.41 21.08
N LEU A 798 -6.04 -36.02 22.17
CA LEU A 798 -5.87 -37.48 22.25
C LEU A 798 -7.20 -38.22 22.31
N THR A 799 -8.21 -37.67 23.01
CA THR A 799 -9.55 -38.26 23.07
C THR A 799 -10.33 -38.10 21.77
N ARG A 800 -10.33 -36.91 21.15
CA ARG A 800 -11.03 -36.69 19.85
C ARG A 800 -10.40 -37.47 18.70
N ARG A 801 -9.11 -37.79 18.77
CA ARG A 801 -8.42 -38.70 17.82
C ARG A 801 -8.67 -40.19 18.12
N GLY A 802 -9.31 -40.53 19.24
CA GLY A 802 -9.52 -41.93 19.66
C GLY A 802 -8.25 -42.64 20.13
N LEU A 803 -7.18 -41.91 20.47
CA LEU A 803 -5.92 -42.48 20.96
C LEU A 803 -5.99 -42.86 22.45
N VAL A 804 -6.85 -42.17 23.20
CA VAL A 804 -7.13 -42.44 24.61
C VAL A 804 -8.64 -42.58 24.78
N THR A 805 -9.08 -43.75 25.26
CA THR A 805 -10.51 -44.04 25.50
C THR A 805 -10.63 -44.78 26.83
N PRO A 806 -10.61 -44.05 27.96
CA PRO A 806 -10.70 -44.66 29.28
C PRO A 806 -12.11 -45.24 29.47
N GLY A 807 -12.18 -46.52 29.84
CA GLY A 807 -13.42 -47.19 30.23
C GLY A 807 -13.86 -46.84 31.66
N PRO A 808 -15.03 -47.33 32.10
CA PRO A 808 -15.47 -47.16 33.49
C PRO A 808 -14.41 -47.67 34.49
N GLY A 809 -14.09 -46.89 35.50
CA GLY A 809 -13.06 -47.21 36.51
C GLY A 809 -11.59 -47.06 36.08
N GLU A 810 -11.29 -46.65 34.84
CA GLU A 810 -9.91 -46.51 34.36
C GLU A 810 -9.41 -45.07 34.35
N ASN A 811 -8.31 -44.79 35.03
CA ASN A 811 -7.78 -43.42 35.13
C ASN A 811 -6.76 -43.10 34.02
N ALA A 812 -6.49 -41.83 33.75
CA ALA A 812 -5.49 -41.39 32.78
C ALA A 812 -4.70 -40.18 33.28
N ALA A 813 -3.38 -40.21 33.13
CA ALA A 813 -2.49 -39.09 33.44
C ALA A 813 -1.93 -38.50 32.13
N PHE A 814 -2.00 -37.18 32.00
CA PHE A 814 -1.42 -36.41 30.89
C PHE A 814 -0.27 -35.59 31.44
N VAL A 815 0.94 -35.84 30.95
CA VAL A 815 2.20 -35.25 31.43
C VAL A 815 2.84 -34.47 30.28
N ASP A 816 2.75 -33.14 30.32
CA ASP A 816 3.40 -32.27 29.34
C ASP A 816 4.81 -31.91 29.81
N ILE A 817 5.84 -32.47 29.18
CA ILE A 817 7.24 -32.20 29.52
C ILE A 817 7.76 -31.10 28.58
N GLY A 818 7.81 -29.88 29.11
CA GLY A 818 8.37 -28.71 28.43
C GLY A 818 9.90 -28.66 28.48
N GLY A 819 10.44 -27.48 28.18
CA GLY A 819 11.86 -27.20 28.39
C GLY A 819 12.18 -27.00 29.87
N GLY A 820 11.42 -26.17 30.57
CA GLY A 820 11.71 -25.80 31.97
C GLY A 820 10.67 -26.25 33.01
N THR A 821 9.49 -26.71 32.59
CA THR A 821 8.43 -27.21 33.48
C THR A 821 7.83 -28.50 32.94
N SER A 822 7.35 -29.33 33.85
CA SER A 822 6.47 -30.45 33.55
C SER A 822 5.13 -30.21 34.22
N ASP A 823 4.06 -30.30 33.44
CA ASP A 823 2.69 -30.06 33.89
C ASP A 823 1.88 -31.35 33.78
N VAL A 824 1.21 -31.75 34.87
CA VAL A 824 0.49 -33.02 34.95
C VAL A 824 -0.99 -32.77 35.19
N LEU A 825 -1.84 -33.41 34.40
CA LEU A 825 -3.28 -33.48 34.64
C LEU A 825 -3.73 -34.93 34.80
N PHE A 826 -4.38 -35.22 35.91
CA PHE A 826 -4.92 -36.55 36.19
C PHE A 826 -6.44 -36.57 36.00
N TYR A 827 -6.93 -37.44 35.13
CA TYR A 827 -8.35 -37.75 34.97
C TYR A 827 -8.68 -39.03 35.72
N ALA A 828 -9.77 -38.97 36.49
CA ALA A 828 -10.31 -40.14 37.16
C ALA A 828 -11.77 -40.34 36.80
N ASP A 829 -12.19 -41.60 36.77
CA ASP A 829 -13.62 -41.93 36.77
C ASP A 829 -14.16 -41.70 38.18
N GLN A 830 -14.85 -40.59 38.40
CA GLN A 830 -15.36 -40.21 39.72
C GLN A 830 -16.67 -39.41 39.58
N PRO A 831 -17.53 -39.38 40.62
CA PRO A 831 -18.77 -38.63 40.54
C PRO A 831 -18.51 -37.11 40.57
N ALA A 832 -19.25 -36.35 39.76
CA ALA A 832 -19.15 -34.87 39.69
C ALA A 832 -19.52 -34.18 41.01
N ALA A 833 -20.38 -34.80 41.80
CA ALA A 833 -20.79 -34.40 43.14
C ALA A 833 -21.10 -35.66 43.96
N PRO A 834 -21.07 -35.62 45.31
CA PRO A 834 -21.43 -36.77 46.13
C PRO A 834 -22.78 -37.37 45.73
N GLY A 835 -22.81 -38.64 45.30
CA GLY A 835 -24.01 -39.34 44.85
C GLY A 835 -24.42 -39.14 43.37
N GLY A 836 -23.66 -38.37 42.58
CA GLY A 836 -23.91 -38.16 41.15
C GLY A 836 -23.38 -39.28 40.24
N PRO A 837 -23.71 -39.25 38.93
CA PRO A 837 -23.17 -40.21 37.96
C PRO A 837 -21.64 -40.05 37.85
N ARG A 838 -20.94 -41.19 37.79
CA ARG A 838 -19.49 -41.23 37.56
C ARG A 838 -19.21 -40.88 36.10
N ARG A 839 -18.22 -40.02 35.88
CA ARG A 839 -17.70 -39.68 34.57
C ARG A 839 -16.21 -39.40 34.68
N HIS A 840 -15.49 -39.58 33.58
CA HIS A 840 -14.11 -39.14 33.48
C HIS A 840 -14.04 -37.62 33.56
N GLN A 841 -13.45 -37.13 34.63
CA GLN A 841 -13.28 -35.69 34.85
C GLN A 841 -11.93 -35.40 35.52
N PRO A 842 -11.41 -34.16 35.37
CA PRO A 842 -10.19 -33.72 36.04
C PRO A 842 -10.23 -33.99 37.56
N ALA A 843 -9.26 -34.71 38.10
CA ALA A 843 -9.18 -35.07 39.52
C ALA A 843 -8.22 -34.19 40.31
N TYR A 844 -7.04 -33.95 39.75
CA TYR A 844 -6.07 -32.99 40.25
C TYR A 844 -5.12 -32.59 39.13
N SER A 845 -4.40 -31.50 39.34
CA SER A 845 -3.29 -31.12 38.48
C SER A 845 -2.11 -30.61 39.30
N THR A 846 -0.90 -30.73 38.76
CA THR A 846 0.33 -30.25 39.40
C THR A 846 1.32 -29.76 38.34
N SER A 847 2.26 -28.90 38.75
CA SER A 847 3.30 -28.33 37.90
C SER A 847 4.59 -28.22 38.71
N PHE A 848 5.72 -28.59 38.12
CA PHE A 848 7.03 -28.54 38.77
C PHE A 848 8.13 -28.29 37.74
N ARG A 849 9.24 -27.66 38.16
CA ARG A 849 10.39 -27.31 37.32
C ARG A 849 11.38 -28.47 37.26
N PHE A 850 10.94 -29.59 36.70
CA PHE A 850 11.76 -30.75 36.36
C PHE A 850 11.34 -31.26 34.99
N ALA A 851 12.12 -30.94 33.95
CA ALA A 851 11.75 -31.06 32.55
C ALA A 851 12.99 -31.26 31.64
N GLY A 852 12.86 -31.00 30.34
CA GLY A 852 13.92 -31.29 29.37
C GLY A 852 15.27 -30.62 29.67
N ASN A 853 15.28 -29.39 30.19
CA ASN A 853 16.51 -28.67 30.48
C ASN A 853 17.30 -29.29 31.65
N ASP A 854 16.69 -30.10 32.52
CA ASP A 854 17.42 -30.85 33.55
C ASP A 854 18.27 -31.99 32.97
N LEU A 855 17.99 -32.39 31.71
CA LEU A 855 18.83 -33.30 30.93
C LEU A 855 19.80 -32.53 30.02
N TRP A 856 19.32 -31.50 29.32
CA TRP A 856 20.06 -30.86 28.23
C TRP A 856 20.82 -29.59 28.61
N GLY A 857 20.56 -28.99 29.77
CA GLY A 857 21.13 -27.71 30.21
C GLY A 857 22.34 -27.84 31.14
N ASP A 858 22.79 -26.69 31.65
CA ASP A 858 24.01 -26.55 32.48
C ASP A 858 23.76 -26.65 34.00
N GLY A 859 22.73 -27.37 34.45
CA GLY A 859 22.41 -27.51 35.88
C GLY A 859 21.86 -26.23 36.53
N ALA A 860 22.24 -25.95 37.79
CA ALA A 860 21.73 -24.78 38.53
C ALA A 860 22.35 -23.45 38.03
N ALA A 861 21.60 -22.35 38.17
CA ALA A 861 21.73 -21.08 37.44
C ALA A 861 23.10 -20.34 37.45
N GLU A 862 24.10 -20.77 38.22
CA GLU A 862 25.41 -20.10 38.34
C GLU A 862 26.47 -20.58 37.32
N VAL A 863 26.15 -21.55 36.45
CA VAL A 863 27.10 -22.16 35.48
C VAL A 863 26.78 -21.84 34.01
N ARG A 864 25.84 -20.91 33.74
CA ARG A 864 25.48 -20.56 32.35
C ARG A 864 26.68 -20.06 31.55
N GLY A 865 27.01 -20.76 30.48
CA GLY A 865 28.09 -20.43 29.54
C GLY A 865 29.18 -21.48 29.40
N GLY A 866 29.28 -22.44 30.34
CA GLY A 866 30.26 -23.52 30.31
C GLY A 866 30.02 -24.54 29.18
N LYS A 867 28.77 -24.74 28.77
CA LYS A 867 28.35 -25.69 27.72
C LYS A 867 28.93 -27.10 27.93
N ASP A 868 29.13 -27.47 29.19
CA ASP A 868 29.91 -28.62 29.63
C ASP A 868 29.06 -29.83 30.03
N ASN A 869 27.77 -29.84 29.68
CA ASN A 869 26.86 -30.98 29.83
C ASN A 869 27.38 -32.21 29.06
N GLY A 870 27.44 -33.37 29.71
CA GLY A 870 28.02 -34.58 29.15
C GLY A 870 27.28 -35.16 27.93
N LEU A 871 25.95 -35.00 27.84
CA LEU A 871 25.16 -35.43 26.68
C LEU A 871 25.48 -34.57 25.45
N VAL A 872 25.61 -33.26 25.64
CA VAL A 872 25.94 -32.31 24.57
C VAL A 872 27.38 -32.50 24.12
N ARG A 873 28.32 -32.61 25.05
CA ARG A 873 29.73 -32.89 24.76
C ARG A 873 29.91 -34.19 23.99
N PHE A 874 29.23 -35.27 24.39
CA PHE A 874 29.24 -36.52 23.65
C PHE A 874 28.81 -36.32 22.18
N GLY A 875 27.74 -35.55 21.95
CA GLY A 875 27.28 -35.21 20.60
C GLY A 875 28.32 -34.46 19.78
N LEU A 876 28.90 -33.40 20.36
CA LEU A 876 29.93 -32.57 19.71
C LEU A 876 31.20 -33.38 19.42
N ASP A 877 31.69 -34.16 20.38
CA ASP A 877 32.85 -35.03 20.22
C ASP A 877 32.59 -36.10 19.15
N SER A 878 31.40 -36.69 19.14
CA SER A 878 30.99 -37.66 18.11
C SER A 878 30.96 -37.05 16.71
N LEU A 879 30.52 -35.80 16.58
CA LEU A 879 30.52 -35.06 15.32
C LEU A 879 31.94 -34.73 14.86
N ALA A 880 32.84 -34.37 15.79
CA ALA A 880 34.24 -34.12 15.48
C ALA A 880 34.98 -35.39 15.04
N GLN A 881 34.69 -36.53 15.69
CA GLN A 881 35.30 -37.83 15.37
C GLN A 881 34.74 -38.45 14.07
N ASN A 882 33.46 -38.23 13.77
CA ASN A 882 32.78 -38.73 12.58
C ASN A 882 32.04 -37.58 11.88
N PRO A 883 32.74 -36.80 11.02
CA PRO A 883 32.17 -35.66 10.33
C PRO A 883 30.98 -36.03 9.44
N VAL A 884 30.03 -35.10 9.32
CA VAL A 884 28.84 -35.21 8.47
C VAL A 884 29.24 -35.17 6.98
N PRO A 885 28.50 -35.82 6.06
CA PRO A 885 28.73 -35.66 4.62
C PRO A 885 28.77 -34.20 4.17
N THR A 886 29.67 -33.86 3.24
CA THR A 886 29.83 -32.52 2.64
C THR A 886 28.68 -32.20 1.69
N THR A 887 27.53 -31.86 2.27
CA THR A 887 26.37 -31.28 1.56
C THR A 887 26.22 -29.81 1.94
N LYS A 888 25.60 -29.00 1.09
CA LYS A 888 25.32 -27.59 1.39
C LYS A 888 24.51 -27.41 2.68
N ALA A 889 23.55 -28.30 2.94
CA ALA A 889 22.74 -28.28 4.17
C ALA A 889 23.59 -28.56 5.42
N ALA A 890 24.52 -29.53 5.34
CA ALA A 890 25.44 -29.82 6.44
C ALA A 890 26.45 -28.68 6.68
N GLU A 891 26.94 -28.02 5.63
CA GLU A 891 27.79 -26.83 5.75
C GLU A 891 27.06 -25.68 6.46
N LEU A 892 25.81 -25.41 6.08
CA LEU A 892 24.98 -24.41 6.76
C LEU A 892 24.77 -24.78 8.23
N ALA A 893 24.38 -26.02 8.52
CA ALA A 893 24.19 -26.51 9.88
C ALA A 893 25.45 -26.31 10.74
N GLN A 894 26.64 -26.60 10.21
CA GLN A 894 27.92 -26.39 10.90
C GLN A 894 28.21 -24.90 11.18
N LYS A 895 27.87 -23.99 10.25
CA LYS A 895 28.00 -22.55 10.49
C LYS A 895 27.08 -22.11 11.62
N CYS A 896 25.81 -22.50 11.59
CA CYS A 896 24.85 -22.19 12.65
C CYS A 896 25.30 -22.77 14.01
N LEU A 897 25.84 -23.99 14.03
CA LEU A 897 26.39 -24.60 15.25
C LEU A 897 27.55 -23.79 15.82
N ARG A 898 28.45 -23.30 14.97
CA ARG A 898 29.56 -22.43 15.40
C ARG A 898 29.05 -21.13 16.03
N VAL A 899 28.01 -20.52 15.46
CA VAL A 899 27.38 -19.31 16.00
C VAL A 899 26.80 -19.57 17.39
N VAL A 900 26.04 -20.65 17.55
CA VAL A 900 25.43 -21.03 18.85
C VAL A 900 26.51 -21.35 19.90
N LEU A 901 27.57 -22.06 19.52
CA LEU A 901 28.69 -22.37 20.42
C LEU A 901 29.46 -21.11 20.85
N ALA A 902 29.65 -20.16 19.95
CA ALA A 902 30.38 -18.92 20.21
C ALA A 902 29.57 -17.91 21.04
N ASN A 903 28.25 -18.05 21.13
CA ASN A 903 27.41 -17.13 21.89
C ASN A 903 27.57 -17.36 23.41
N PRO A 904 28.07 -16.38 24.18
CA PRO A 904 28.30 -16.54 25.63
C PRO A 904 26.99 -16.58 26.43
N SER A 905 25.89 -16.05 25.88
CA SER A 905 24.58 -16.03 26.53
C SER A 905 23.83 -17.36 26.39
N PHE A 906 24.33 -18.31 25.61
CA PHE A 906 23.70 -19.60 25.35
C PHE A 906 24.34 -20.71 26.19
N GLY A 907 23.50 -21.60 26.74
CA GLY A 907 23.91 -22.78 27.49
C GLY A 907 23.88 -24.06 26.66
N SER A 908 24.10 -25.21 27.31
CA SER A 908 24.00 -26.51 26.65
C SER A 908 22.63 -26.79 26.04
N GLU A 909 21.54 -26.24 26.61
CA GLU A 909 20.18 -26.47 26.12
C GLU A 909 19.95 -25.86 24.73
N GLU A 910 20.56 -24.70 24.43
CA GLU A 910 20.54 -24.10 23.10
C GLU A 910 21.30 -24.95 22.09
N VAL A 911 22.47 -25.48 22.46
CA VAL A 911 23.28 -26.36 21.61
C VAL A 911 22.52 -27.64 21.30
N ALA A 912 21.97 -28.31 22.32
CA ALA A 912 21.16 -29.52 22.15
C ALA A 912 19.94 -29.26 21.25
N SER A 913 19.24 -28.14 21.47
CA SER A 913 18.09 -27.77 20.65
C SER A 913 18.48 -27.57 19.19
N LEU A 914 19.62 -26.95 18.90
CA LEU A 914 20.12 -26.79 17.53
C LEU A 914 20.51 -28.14 16.91
N LEU A 915 21.19 -29.00 17.67
CA LEU A 915 21.59 -30.33 17.22
C LEU A 915 20.37 -31.18 16.80
N PHE A 916 19.30 -31.16 17.60
CA PHE A 916 18.04 -31.82 17.25
C PHE A 916 17.28 -31.12 16.10
N ASN A 917 17.45 -29.80 15.91
CA ASN A 917 16.83 -29.09 14.79
C ASN A 917 17.43 -29.55 13.46
N TYR A 918 18.73 -29.83 13.45
CA TYR A 918 19.47 -30.40 12.32
C TYR A 918 19.69 -31.91 12.50
N GLU A 919 18.69 -32.65 13.01
CA GLU A 919 18.82 -34.10 13.26
C GLU A 919 19.16 -34.89 11.98
N LYS A 920 18.68 -34.44 10.81
CA LYS A 920 18.99 -35.09 9.52
C LYS A 920 20.47 -34.99 9.17
N GLU A 921 21.07 -33.84 9.44
CA GLU A 921 22.47 -33.55 9.15
C GLU A 921 23.38 -34.09 10.26
N PHE A 922 23.09 -33.82 11.53
CA PHE A 922 23.96 -34.18 12.65
C PHE A 922 23.74 -35.61 13.18
N GLN A 923 22.57 -36.20 12.97
CA GLN A 923 22.19 -37.52 13.50
C GLN A 923 22.43 -37.60 15.01
N PHE A 924 22.08 -36.55 15.75
CA PHE A 924 22.42 -36.40 17.17
C PHE A 924 21.72 -37.46 18.02
N GLY A 925 20.43 -37.71 17.78
CA GLY A 925 19.67 -38.77 18.44
C GLY A 925 20.27 -40.16 18.20
N GLU A 926 20.60 -40.47 16.95
CA GLU A 926 21.24 -41.76 16.59
C GLU A 926 22.59 -41.97 17.27
N ARG A 927 23.38 -40.90 17.42
CA ARG A 927 24.65 -40.95 18.14
C ARG A 927 24.41 -41.23 19.63
N LEU A 928 23.43 -40.58 20.24
CA LEU A 928 23.07 -40.81 21.65
C LEU A 928 22.57 -42.23 21.94
N LEU A 929 21.92 -42.89 20.98
CA LEU A 929 21.52 -44.31 21.13
C LEU A 929 22.72 -45.24 21.36
N ARG A 930 23.91 -44.88 20.85
CA ARG A 930 25.16 -45.63 21.03
C ARG A 930 25.83 -45.37 22.37
N ALA A 931 25.50 -44.26 23.04
CA ALA A 931 26.03 -43.89 24.35
C ALA A 931 25.32 -44.64 25.49
N GLN A 932 25.50 -45.96 25.55
CA GLN A 932 24.78 -46.85 26.48
C GLN A 932 24.92 -46.45 27.96
N HIS A 933 26.06 -45.85 28.35
CA HIS A 933 26.30 -45.36 29.71
C HIS A 933 25.57 -44.05 30.03
N LEU A 934 25.38 -43.14 29.06
CA LEU A 934 24.66 -41.88 29.25
C LEU A 934 23.13 -42.05 29.30
N ARG A 935 22.60 -43.13 28.72
CA ARG A 935 21.15 -43.42 28.69
C ARG A 935 20.53 -43.61 30.08
N VAL A 936 21.35 -43.88 31.11
CA VAL A 936 20.89 -43.93 32.51
C VAL A 936 20.28 -42.61 32.96
N LEU A 937 20.72 -41.46 32.42
CA LEU A 937 20.16 -40.14 32.74
C LEU A 937 18.68 -40.05 32.34
N PHE A 938 18.34 -40.54 31.13
CA PHE A 938 16.97 -40.60 30.64
C PHE A 938 16.09 -41.49 31.52
N TYR A 939 16.63 -42.63 31.96
CA TYR A 939 15.95 -43.56 32.84
C TYR A 939 15.70 -42.97 34.23
N LEU A 940 16.69 -42.29 34.81
CA LEU A 940 16.55 -41.62 36.11
C LEU A 940 15.51 -40.51 36.07
N HIS A 941 15.56 -39.66 35.04
CA HIS A 941 14.61 -38.57 34.87
C HIS A 941 13.18 -39.10 34.68
N PHE A 942 12.97 -40.09 33.80
CA PHE A 942 11.68 -40.75 33.62
C PHE A 942 11.19 -41.42 34.91
N GLY A 943 12.07 -42.18 35.58
CA GLY A 943 11.74 -42.91 36.80
C GLY A 943 11.33 -41.99 37.94
N ALA A 944 12.03 -40.87 38.14
CA ALA A 944 11.70 -39.87 39.14
C ALA A 944 10.32 -39.23 38.89
N LEU A 945 9.98 -38.94 37.62
CA LEU A 945 8.65 -38.43 37.25
C LEU A 945 7.54 -39.42 37.59
N VAL A 946 7.70 -40.69 37.20
CA VAL A 946 6.69 -41.72 37.46
C VAL A 946 6.57 -42.03 38.95
N TYR A 947 7.70 -42.05 39.68
CA TYR A 947 7.72 -42.21 41.13
C TYR A 947 6.93 -41.11 41.82
N HIS A 948 7.20 -39.84 41.49
CA HIS A 948 6.49 -38.71 42.08
C HIS A 948 5.00 -38.71 41.72
N LEU A 949 4.65 -39.05 40.47
CA LEU A 949 3.25 -39.23 40.06
C LEU A 949 2.54 -40.30 40.89
N GLY A 950 3.21 -41.43 41.17
CA GLY A 950 2.71 -42.47 42.05
C GLY A 950 2.45 -41.97 43.46
N GLN A 951 3.39 -41.21 44.05
CA GLN A 951 3.25 -40.61 45.38
C GLN A 951 2.03 -39.69 45.45
N LEU A 952 1.87 -38.82 44.44
CA LEU A 952 0.72 -37.92 44.33
C LEU A 952 -0.61 -38.66 44.18
N THR A 953 -0.62 -39.71 43.37
CA THR A 953 -1.83 -40.52 43.14
C THR A 953 -2.24 -41.24 44.43
N ALA A 954 -1.27 -41.79 45.17
CA ALA A 954 -1.47 -42.43 46.46
C ALA A 954 -1.94 -41.45 47.55
N LEU A 955 -1.33 -40.26 47.65
CA LEU A 955 -1.72 -39.19 48.57
C LEU A 955 -3.19 -38.77 48.37
N ARG A 956 -3.70 -38.86 47.14
CA ARG A 956 -5.09 -38.53 46.78
C ARG A 956 -6.05 -39.72 46.89
N GLY A 957 -5.57 -40.90 47.27
CA GLY A 957 -6.39 -42.12 47.38
C GLY A 957 -6.99 -42.57 46.04
N LEU A 958 -6.31 -42.28 44.93
CA LEU A 958 -6.77 -42.64 43.58
C LEU A 958 -6.10 -43.94 43.10
N ALA A 959 -6.79 -44.67 42.22
CA ALA A 959 -6.21 -45.84 41.57
C ALA A 959 -5.17 -45.43 40.51
N ALA A 960 -4.17 -46.29 40.28
CA ALA A 960 -3.13 -46.05 39.28
C ALA A 960 -3.73 -45.81 37.88
N PRO A 961 -3.15 -44.91 37.07
CA PRO A 961 -3.66 -44.63 35.72
C PRO A 961 -3.47 -45.83 34.80
N ARG A 962 -4.46 -46.12 33.95
CA ARG A 962 -4.33 -47.03 32.81
C ARG A 962 -3.44 -46.41 31.73
N TYR A 963 -3.65 -45.13 31.44
CA TYR A 963 -2.92 -44.41 30.41
C TYR A 963 -2.00 -43.39 31.02
N LEU A 964 -0.73 -43.41 30.62
CA LEU A 964 0.24 -42.36 30.93
C LEU A 964 0.68 -41.72 29.62
N CYS A 965 0.16 -40.53 29.36
CA CYS A 965 0.31 -39.83 28.08
C CYS A 965 1.35 -38.74 28.22
N PHE A 966 2.48 -38.83 27.50
CA PHE A 966 3.49 -37.78 27.48
C PHE A 966 3.34 -36.88 26.26
N THR A 967 3.41 -35.57 26.51
CA THR A 967 3.47 -34.52 25.49
C THR A 967 4.66 -33.59 25.72
N GLY A 968 4.81 -32.58 24.86
CA GLY A 968 5.89 -31.60 24.94
C GLY A 968 7.23 -32.14 24.41
N ARG A 969 8.07 -31.26 23.85
CA ARG A 969 9.36 -31.67 23.24
C ARG A 969 10.33 -32.28 24.25
N GLY A 970 10.19 -31.94 25.53
CA GLY A 970 10.98 -32.53 26.59
C GLY A 970 10.70 -34.02 26.77
N SER A 971 9.59 -34.57 26.26
CA SER A 971 9.31 -36.02 26.29
C SER A 971 10.00 -36.81 25.17
N LEU A 972 10.60 -36.15 24.18
CA LEU A 972 11.19 -36.82 23.00
C LEU A 972 12.35 -37.76 23.37
N TYR A 973 13.04 -37.52 24.49
CA TYR A 973 14.10 -38.43 24.96
C TYR A 973 13.55 -39.84 25.28
N LEU A 974 12.24 -40.00 25.54
CA LEU A 974 11.64 -41.31 25.76
C LEU A 974 11.77 -42.21 24.52
N ARG A 975 11.78 -41.63 23.32
CA ARG A 975 12.08 -42.35 22.07
C ARG A 975 13.56 -42.78 22.01
N LEU A 976 14.48 -42.02 22.60
CA LEU A 976 15.89 -42.41 22.74
C LEU A 976 16.07 -43.52 23.81
N LEU A 977 15.19 -43.55 24.81
CA LEU A 977 15.19 -44.59 25.83
C LEU A 977 14.63 -45.92 25.29
N CYS A 978 13.67 -45.89 24.36
CA CYS A 978 13.06 -47.09 23.78
C CYS A 978 12.71 -46.93 22.27
N PRO A 979 13.69 -46.99 21.36
CA PRO A 979 13.55 -46.60 19.94
C PRO A 979 12.65 -47.49 19.08
N GLY A 980 12.14 -48.62 19.58
CA GLY A 980 11.29 -49.54 18.80
C GLY A 980 9.96 -49.96 19.45
N SER A 981 9.88 -49.96 20.78
CA SER A 981 8.69 -50.41 21.51
C SER A 981 8.66 -49.80 22.89
N LEU A 982 7.51 -49.25 23.28
CA LEU A 982 7.31 -48.69 24.62
C LEU A 982 7.15 -49.77 25.70
N ARG A 983 7.02 -51.06 25.34
CA ARG A 983 6.76 -52.14 26.32
C ARG A 983 7.76 -52.21 27.48
N PRO A 984 9.09 -52.11 27.27
CA PRO A 984 10.03 -52.11 28.40
C PRO A 984 9.82 -50.90 29.31
N LEU A 985 9.47 -49.75 28.74
CA LEU A 985 9.16 -48.54 29.48
C LEU A 985 7.82 -48.65 30.25
N GLU A 986 6.81 -49.31 29.65
CA GLU A 986 5.54 -49.66 30.30
C GLU A 986 5.76 -50.57 31.52
N GLN A 987 6.66 -51.55 31.41
CA GLN A 987 7.04 -52.44 32.52
C GLN A 987 7.71 -51.68 33.67
N VAL A 988 8.67 -50.81 33.35
CA VAL A 988 9.34 -49.94 34.33
C VAL A 988 8.33 -49.06 35.05
N ALA A 989 7.45 -48.36 34.32
CA ALA A 989 6.46 -47.49 34.93
C ALA A 989 5.45 -48.27 35.79
N SER A 990 4.97 -49.42 35.30
CA SER A 990 4.06 -50.30 36.04
C SER A 990 4.68 -50.79 37.35
N ARG A 991 5.96 -51.17 37.33
CA ARG A 991 6.71 -51.61 38.53
C ARG A 991 6.87 -50.47 39.53
N ILE A 992 7.29 -49.28 39.07
CA ILE A 992 7.42 -48.08 39.91
C ILE A 992 6.07 -47.72 40.56
N LEU A 993 5.00 -47.62 39.77
CA LEU A 993 3.66 -47.30 40.29
C LEU A 993 3.20 -48.33 41.33
N SER A 994 3.44 -49.62 41.07
CA SER A 994 3.00 -50.69 41.98
C SER A 994 3.70 -50.64 43.33
N GLU A 995 5.01 -50.41 43.33
CA GLU A 995 5.81 -50.29 44.56
C GLU A 995 5.47 -49.02 45.34
N VAL A 996 5.33 -47.87 44.66
CA VAL A 996 5.05 -46.59 45.31
C VAL A 996 3.64 -46.51 45.87
N MET A 997 2.65 -47.06 45.14
CA MET A 997 1.25 -46.99 45.54
C MET A 997 0.82 -48.15 46.45
N GLY A 998 1.66 -49.20 46.59
CA GLY A 998 1.32 -50.41 47.36
C GLY A 998 0.18 -51.25 46.74
N ALA A 999 -0.17 -51.00 45.48
CA ALA A 999 -1.24 -51.68 44.75
C ALA A 999 -0.83 -51.88 43.28
N PRO A 1000 -1.19 -53.01 42.64
CA PRO A 1000 -0.76 -53.29 41.26
C PRO A 1000 -1.34 -52.27 40.27
N ALA A 1001 -0.51 -51.83 39.32
CA ALA A 1001 -0.98 -51.06 38.18
C ALA A 1001 -1.91 -51.91 37.27
N PRO A 1002 -2.79 -51.29 36.46
CA PRO A 1002 -3.71 -52.01 35.58
C PRO A 1002 -2.97 -52.95 34.61
N ALA A 1003 -3.47 -54.18 34.43
CA ALA A 1003 -2.84 -55.18 33.56
C ALA A 1003 -2.72 -54.72 32.08
N ASN A 1004 -3.56 -53.78 31.65
CA ASN A 1004 -3.58 -53.17 30.33
C ASN A 1004 -2.94 -51.75 30.32
N PHE A 1005 -2.02 -51.47 31.25
CA PHE A 1005 -1.29 -50.21 31.34
C PHE A 1005 -0.62 -49.85 30.01
N LYS A 1006 -0.72 -48.57 29.62
CA LYS A 1006 -0.17 -48.06 28.37
C LYS A 1006 0.47 -46.70 28.53
N ILE A 1007 1.65 -46.57 27.92
CA ILE A 1007 2.28 -45.27 27.69
C ILE A 1007 1.90 -44.82 26.28
N ILE A 1008 1.41 -43.59 26.18
CA ILE A 1008 1.10 -42.94 24.90
C ILE A 1008 2.09 -41.80 24.69
N LEU A 1009 2.86 -41.86 23.60
CA LEU A 1009 3.68 -40.75 23.14
C LEU A 1009 3.02 -40.13 21.93
N ALA A 1010 2.80 -38.82 21.96
CA ALA A 1010 2.34 -38.11 20.77
C ALA A 1010 3.39 -38.16 19.63
N ASP A 1011 2.93 -38.19 18.38
CA ASP A 1011 3.80 -38.19 17.19
C ASP A 1011 4.60 -36.90 17.08
N ASP A 1012 3.94 -35.76 17.23
CA ASP A 1012 4.58 -34.47 17.50
C ASP A 1012 4.06 -33.92 18.84
N PRO A 1013 4.81 -34.15 19.93
CA PRO A 1013 4.42 -33.75 21.27
C PRO A 1013 4.14 -32.25 21.45
N LYS A 1014 4.76 -31.36 20.65
CA LYS A 1014 4.55 -29.91 20.79
C LYS A 1014 3.29 -29.43 20.08
N GLN A 1015 2.90 -30.09 19.00
CA GLN A 1015 1.65 -29.77 18.29
C GLN A 1015 0.42 -30.16 19.12
N THR A 1016 0.55 -31.17 19.97
CA THR A 1016 -0.57 -31.76 20.73
C THR A 1016 -1.29 -30.73 21.61
N THR A 1017 -0.55 -29.85 22.29
CA THR A 1017 -1.12 -28.79 23.16
C THR A 1017 -1.92 -27.77 22.33
N ALA A 1018 -1.32 -27.19 21.30
CA ALA A 1018 -2.03 -26.22 20.45
C ALA A 1018 -3.21 -26.84 19.70
N ASN A 1019 -3.02 -28.03 19.10
CA ASN A 1019 -4.09 -28.78 18.43
C ASN A 1019 -5.24 -29.08 19.38
N GLY A 1020 -4.94 -29.41 20.64
CA GLY A 1020 -5.91 -29.59 21.70
C GLY A 1020 -6.75 -28.34 21.97
N GLY A 1021 -6.12 -27.17 22.09
CA GLY A 1021 -6.84 -25.91 22.30
C GLY A 1021 -7.66 -25.44 21.10
N VAL A 1022 -7.20 -25.73 19.88
CA VAL A 1022 -8.00 -25.55 18.66
C VAL A 1022 -9.28 -26.38 18.77
N LEU A 1023 -9.17 -27.65 19.16
CA LEU A 1023 -10.31 -28.55 19.27
C LEU A 1023 -11.19 -28.29 20.51
N ALA A 1024 -10.70 -27.66 21.57
CA ALA A 1024 -11.45 -27.41 22.80
C ALA A 1024 -12.66 -26.48 22.56
N THR A 1025 -13.83 -27.07 22.28
CA THR A 1025 -15.08 -26.40 21.87
C THR A 1025 -16.31 -27.14 22.45
N GLY A 1026 -17.40 -26.41 22.73
CA GLY A 1026 -18.68 -26.98 23.19
C GLY A 1026 -18.78 -27.28 24.70
N LEU A 1027 -19.79 -28.06 25.11
CA LEU A 1027 -20.07 -28.45 26.50
C LEU A 1027 -18.89 -29.13 27.20
N ASP A 1028 -18.06 -29.88 26.45
CA ASP A 1028 -16.86 -30.52 27.00
C ASP A 1028 -15.85 -29.47 27.48
N ALA A 1029 -15.66 -28.37 26.73
CA ALA A 1029 -14.75 -27.29 27.09
C ALA A 1029 -15.22 -26.50 28.32
N GLU A 1030 -16.54 -26.27 28.45
CA GLU A 1030 -17.14 -25.62 29.63
C GLU A 1030 -17.01 -26.48 30.90
N SER A 1031 -17.05 -27.81 30.78
CA SER A 1031 -16.88 -28.74 31.91
C SER A 1031 -15.44 -28.87 32.41
N THR A 1032 -14.46 -28.66 31.52
CA THR A 1032 -13.01 -28.68 31.80
C THR A 1032 -12.40 -27.30 32.08
N ALA A 1033 -13.17 -26.22 31.88
CA ALA A 1033 -12.75 -24.86 32.24
C ALA A 1033 -12.63 -24.65 33.76
N GLN A 1034 -13.24 -25.55 34.57
CA GLN A 1034 -12.95 -25.63 35.98
C GLN A 1034 -11.53 -26.16 36.16
N VAL A 1035 -10.62 -25.29 36.60
CA VAL A 1035 -9.26 -25.66 36.99
C VAL A 1035 -9.38 -26.73 38.07
N PRO A 1036 -8.88 -27.97 37.83
CA PRO A 1036 -8.91 -29.00 38.86
C PRO A 1036 -8.11 -28.56 40.09
N PRO A 1037 -8.34 -29.16 41.27
CA PRO A 1037 -7.54 -28.88 42.45
C PRO A 1037 -6.04 -28.97 42.13
N ILE A 1038 -5.32 -27.87 42.33
CA ILE A 1038 -3.87 -27.82 42.17
C ILE A 1038 -3.25 -28.47 43.40
N VAL A 1039 -2.41 -29.47 43.20
CA VAL A 1039 -1.74 -30.22 44.26
C VAL A 1039 -0.24 -29.92 44.19
N GLN A 1040 0.30 -29.35 45.27
CA GLN A 1040 1.72 -29.01 45.42
C GLN A 1040 2.24 -29.66 46.71
N PRO A 1041 2.70 -30.92 46.65
CA PRO A 1041 3.21 -31.60 47.83
C PRO A 1041 4.58 -31.03 48.23
N ILE A 1042 4.90 -31.01 49.52
CA ILE A 1042 6.22 -30.59 50.00
C ILE A 1042 7.34 -31.41 49.33
N GLY A 1043 7.16 -32.72 49.19
CA GLY A 1043 8.13 -33.64 48.58
C GLY A 1043 8.83 -34.57 49.58
N THR A 1044 8.35 -34.66 50.82
CA THR A 1044 8.91 -35.53 51.87
C THR A 1044 8.53 -37.01 51.67
N GLY A 1045 7.51 -37.27 50.86
CA GLY A 1045 6.98 -38.60 50.61
C GLY A 1045 6.02 -39.11 51.69
N ALA A 1046 5.61 -38.25 52.63
CA ALA A 1046 4.50 -38.53 53.54
C ALA A 1046 3.17 -38.64 52.76
N LEU A 1047 2.28 -39.53 53.20
CA LEU A 1047 0.96 -39.77 52.57
C LEU A 1047 -0.19 -39.17 53.38
N ASP A 1048 0.10 -38.17 54.20
CA ASP A 1048 -0.88 -37.50 55.07
C ASP A 1048 -1.07 -36.02 54.69
N ALA A 1049 -2.03 -35.36 55.36
CA ALA A 1049 -2.41 -33.99 55.04
C ALA A 1049 -1.28 -32.96 55.26
N THR A 1050 -0.22 -33.29 56.02
CA THR A 1050 0.92 -32.38 56.24
C THR A 1050 1.73 -32.15 54.96
N GLU A 1051 1.65 -33.08 54.00
CA GLU A 1051 2.33 -32.98 52.71
C GLU A 1051 1.66 -31.94 51.79
N ALA A 1052 0.36 -31.65 51.98
CA ALA A 1052 -0.45 -30.82 51.09
C ALA A 1052 -0.58 -29.34 51.54
N ARG A 1053 0.16 -28.91 52.56
CA ARG A 1053 0.14 -27.51 53.03
C ARG A 1053 1.05 -26.62 52.15
N PRO A 1054 0.70 -25.33 51.96
CA PRO A 1054 1.60 -24.36 51.35
C PRO A 1054 2.92 -24.30 52.14
N LEU A 1055 4.05 -24.35 51.43
CA LEU A 1055 5.38 -24.29 52.02
C LEU A 1055 6.01 -22.94 51.70
N PHE A 1056 6.41 -22.16 52.70
CA PHE A 1056 7.12 -20.90 52.48
C PHE A 1056 8.64 -21.11 52.53
N PRO A 1057 9.47 -20.25 51.90
CA PRO A 1057 10.93 -20.37 51.95
C PRO A 1057 11.50 -20.44 53.38
N SER A 1058 10.86 -19.79 54.35
CA SER A 1058 11.21 -19.84 55.78
C SER A 1058 10.92 -21.18 56.44
N ASP A 1059 10.02 -21.99 55.88
CA ASP A 1059 9.58 -23.26 56.45
C ASP A 1059 10.46 -24.43 55.99
N ILE A 1060 11.43 -24.19 55.10
CA ILE A 1060 12.39 -25.18 54.63
C ILE A 1060 13.48 -25.36 55.69
N THR A 1061 13.15 -26.05 56.78
CA THR A 1061 14.08 -26.40 57.85
C THR A 1061 15.03 -27.53 57.43
N GLU A 1062 16.08 -27.77 58.22
CA GLU A 1062 16.97 -28.92 57.97
C GLU A 1062 16.22 -30.26 58.12
N GLU A 1063 15.17 -30.34 58.94
CA GLU A 1063 14.32 -31.53 59.03
C GLU A 1063 13.54 -31.77 57.73
N VAL A 1064 12.96 -30.71 57.14
CA VAL A 1064 12.26 -30.81 55.85
C VAL A 1064 13.23 -31.23 54.75
N LYS A 1065 14.42 -30.61 54.71
CA LYS A 1065 15.49 -30.98 53.78
C LYS A 1065 15.90 -32.44 53.94
N ALA A 1066 16.17 -32.91 55.15
CA ALA A 1066 16.54 -34.29 55.41
C ALA A 1066 15.44 -35.27 54.96
N ALA A 1067 14.17 -34.94 55.20
CA ALA A 1067 13.05 -35.76 54.76
C ALA A 1067 12.92 -35.82 53.22
N VAL A 1068 13.12 -34.70 52.53
CA VAL A 1068 13.13 -34.63 51.06
C VAL A 1068 14.29 -35.46 50.50
N LEU A 1069 15.51 -35.30 51.03
CA LEU A 1069 16.68 -36.07 50.60
C LEU A 1069 16.46 -37.57 50.82
N ALA A 1070 15.92 -37.98 51.96
CA ALA A 1070 15.58 -39.38 52.23
C ALA A 1070 14.53 -39.92 51.23
N ASN A 1071 13.56 -39.09 50.81
CA ASN A 1071 12.59 -39.49 49.79
C ASN A 1071 13.24 -39.68 48.42
N VAL A 1072 14.16 -38.81 48.03
CA VAL A 1072 14.94 -38.94 46.79
C VAL A 1072 15.85 -40.17 46.85
N GLU A 1073 16.50 -40.44 47.98
CA GLU A 1073 17.31 -41.66 48.17
C GLU A 1073 16.48 -42.94 48.03
N ARG A 1074 15.25 -42.97 48.56
CA ARG A 1074 14.32 -44.10 48.34
C ARG A 1074 14.00 -44.28 46.85
N CYS A 1075 13.72 -43.19 46.14
CA CYS A 1075 13.50 -43.21 44.69
C CYS A 1075 14.71 -43.79 43.95
N LEU A 1076 15.92 -43.28 44.21
CA LEU A 1076 17.15 -43.76 43.56
C LEU A 1076 17.44 -45.22 43.90
N THR A 1077 17.25 -45.62 45.16
CA THR A 1077 17.43 -47.00 45.61
C THR A 1077 16.47 -47.92 44.86
N LEU A 1078 15.19 -47.57 44.75
CA LEU A 1078 14.22 -48.33 43.96
C LEU A 1078 14.69 -48.46 42.50
N LEU A 1079 15.01 -47.33 41.84
CA LEU A 1079 15.36 -47.32 40.42
C LEU A 1079 16.64 -48.08 40.08
N LEU A 1080 17.61 -48.13 41.00
CA LEU A 1080 18.96 -48.63 40.75
C LEU A 1080 19.27 -49.98 41.42
N THR A 1081 18.44 -50.45 42.37
CA THR A 1081 18.70 -51.69 43.11
C THR A 1081 17.57 -52.72 43.09
N ASP A 1082 16.33 -52.33 42.71
CA ASP A 1082 15.24 -53.29 42.57
C ASP A 1082 15.56 -54.32 41.45
N PRO A 1083 15.44 -55.64 41.72
CA PRO A 1083 15.85 -56.65 40.76
C PRO A 1083 15.15 -56.57 39.40
N GLU A 1084 13.86 -56.25 39.37
CA GLU A 1084 13.09 -56.15 38.12
C GLU A 1084 13.46 -54.89 37.34
N LEU A 1085 13.65 -53.76 38.04
CA LEU A 1085 14.06 -52.50 37.42
C LEU A 1085 15.51 -52.56 36.91
N VAL A 1086 16.43 -53.19 37.64
CA VAL A 1086 17.81 -53.43 37.18
C VAL A 1086 17.82 -54.35 35.96
N ALA A 1087 17.00 -55.40 35.93
CA ALA A 1087 16.85 -56.24 34.74
C ALA A 1087 16.28 -55.45 33.55
N ALA A 1088 15.33 -54.54 33.80
CA ALA A 1088 14.74 -53.69 32.77
C ALA A 1088 15.75 -52.71 32.15
N GLN A 1089 16.77 -52.25 32.88
CA GLN A 1089 17.84 -51.39 32.33
C GLN A 1089 18.55 -52.06 31.15
N SER A 1090 18.78 -53.38 31.21
CA SER A 1090 19.36 -54.13 30.09
C SER A 1090 18.45 -54.15 28.87
N SER A 1091 17.14 -54.30 29.08
CA SER A 1091 16.14 -54.25 28.00
C SER A 1091 15.99 -52.86 27.38
N LEU A 1092 16.33 -51.82 28.12
CA LEU A 1092 16.43 -50.44 27.65
C LEU A 1092 17.79 -50.13 27.02
N GLY A 1093 18.74 -51.08 26.98
CA GLY A 1093 20.08 -50.87 26.43
C GLY A 1093 20.95 -49.89 27.23
N ILE A 1094 20.72 -49.83 28.54
CA ILE A 1094 21.49 -49.02 29.49
C ILE A 1094 22.63 -49.87 30.05
N LYS A 1095 23.85 -49.32 30.01
CA LYS A 1095 25.01 -49.86 30.71
C LYS A 1095 25.28 -49.01 31.95
N ASN A 1096 24.75 -49.45 33.08
CA ASN A 1096 24.96 -48.79 34.35
C ASN A 1096 26.11 -49.48 35.12
N PRO A 1097 27.25 -48.81 35.35
CA PRO A 1097 28.33 -49.40 36.15
C PRO A 1097 27.85 -49.68 37.58
N PRO A 1098 28.06 -50.91 38.12
CA PRO A 1098 27.54 -51.28 39.42
C PRO A 1098 27.94 -50.31 40.53
N GLY A 1099 26.97 -49.76 41.24
CA GLY A 1099 27.19 -48.86 42.39
C GLY A 1099 27.63 -47.43 42.04
N LEU A 1100 28.21 -47.19 40.85
CA LEU A 1100 28.76 -45.88 40.48
C LEU A 1100 27.67 -44.80 40.45
N VAL A 1101 26.61 -44.99 39.66
CA VAL A 1101 25.58 -43.96 39.47
C VAL A 1101 24.90 -43.60 40.80
N LEU A 1102 24.62 -44.59 41.65
CA LEU A 1102 24.02 -44.36 42.96
C LEU A 1102 24.95 -43.59 43.88
N HIS A 1103 26.24 -43.96 43.93
CA HIS A 1103 27.27 -43.28 44.71
C HIS A 1103 27.43 -41.81 44.31
N GLU A 1104 27.60 -41.56 43.00
CA GLU A 1104 27.78 -40.19 42.48
C GLU A 1104 26.57 -39.30 42.74
N LEU A 1105 25.35 -39.83 42.58
CA LEU A 1105 24.15 -39.06 42.88
C LEU A 1105 24.04 -38.76 44.38
N GLN A 1106 24.23 -39.76 45.25
CA GLN A 1106 24.19 -39.58 46.71
C GLN A 1106 25.17 -38.52 47.19
N ALA A 1107 26.37 -38.48 46.61
CA ALA A 1107 27.37 -37.46 46.91
C ALA A 1107 26.92 -36.03 46.51
N ALA A 1108 26.08 -35.89 45.48
CA ALA A 1108 25.68 -34.60 44.91
C ALA A 1108 24.28 -34.09 45.36
N LEU A 1109 23.42 -34.94 45.93
CA LEU A 1109 22.02 -34.57 46.23
C LEU A 1109 21.88 -33.36 47.16
N ALA A 1110 22.65 -33.34 48.26
CA ALA A 1110 22.54 -32.30 49.28
C ALA A 1110 22.98 -30.92 48.73
N ASP A 1111 24.06 -30.89 47.96
CA ASP A 1111 24.56 -29.68 47.31
C ASP A 1111 23.59 -29.20 46.22
N SER A 1112 23.05 -30.12 45.41
CA SER A 1112 22.02 -29.81 44.42
C SER A 1112 20.78 -29.18 45.06
N PHE A 1113 20.32 -29.72 46.19
CA PHE A 1113 19.19 -29.15 46.93
C PHE A 1113 19.48 -27.71 47.38
N ASN A 1114 20.66 -27.46 47.97
CA ASN A 1114 21.02 -26.14 48.46
C ASN A 1114 21.11 -25.10 47.34
N LEU A 1115 21.76 -25.46 46.22
CA LEU A 1115 21.89 -24.60 45.04
C LEU A 1115 20.51 -24.22 44.47
N ALA A 1116 19.63 -25.21 44.29
CA ALA A 1116 18.28 -24.96 43.78
C ALA A 1116 17.41 -24.17 44.77
N ARG A 1117 17.55 -24.42 46.08
CA ARG A 1117 16.85 -23.68 47.14
C ARG A 1117 17.26 -22.21 47.17
N GLN A 1118 18.55 -21.91 46.99
CA GLN A 1118 19.06 -20.55 47.00
C GLN A 1118 18.45 -19.69 45.88
N GLN A 1119 18.13 -20.30 44.74
CA GLN A 1119 17.41 -19.61 43.67
C GLN A 1119 16.05 -19.06 44.15
N TYR A 1120 15.28 -19.83 44.91
CA TYR A 1120 14.01 -19.38 45.50
C TYR A 1120 14.21 -18.29 46.54
N ALA A 1121 15.23 -18.43 47.40
CA ALA A 1121 15.56 -17.40 48.40
C ALA A 1121 15.89 -16.05 47.75
N ASN A 1122 16.46 -16.05 46.54
CA ASN A 1122 16.83 -14.85 45.82
C ASN A 1122 15.70 -14.27 44.95
N THR A 1123 14.71 -15.07 44.56
CA THR A 1123 13.72 -14.69 43.52
C THR A 1123 12.27 -14.62 43.99
N LEU A 1124 11.90 -15.28 45.10
CA LEU A 1124 10.54 -15.22 45.64
C LEU A 1124 10.38 -14.05 46.62
N PRO A 1125 9.32 -13.22 46.47
CA PRO A 1125 8.97 -12.20 47.45
C PRO A 1125 8.67 -12.78 48.84
N ALA A 1126 8.93 -11.99 49.89
CA ALA A 1126 8.63 -12.37 51.26
C ALA A 1126 7.12 -12.60 51.44
N GLY A 1127 6.72 -13.85 51.75
CA GLY A 1127 5.32 -14.23 51.96
C GLY A 1127 4.66 -14.99 50.81
N GLU A 1128 5.39 -15.32 49.74
CA GLU A 1128 4.89 -16.25 48.70
C GLU A 1128 5.33 -17.70 49.00
N PRO A 1129 4.45 -18.70 48.82
CA PRO A 1129 4.82 -20.10 48.95
C PRO A 1129 5.70 -20.54 47.78
N VAL A 1130 6.53 -21.56 48.01
CA VAL A 1130 7.30 -22.24 46.97
C VAL A 1130 6.30 -22.82 45.94
N PRO A 1131 6.44 -22.49 44.64
CA PRO A 1131 5.41 -22.79 43.64
C PRO A 1131 5.44 -24.23 43.11
N GLU A 1132 6.27 -25.10 43.69
CA GLU A 1132 6.48 -26.48 43.25
C GLU A 1132 6.95 -27.38 44.39
N THR A 1133 7.01 -28.69 44.14
CA THR A 1133 7.53 -29.67 45.11
C THR A 1133 9.04 -29.56 45.29
N LEU A 1134 9.53 -29.77 46.52
CA LEU A 1134 10.96 -29.83 46.80
C LEU A 1134 11.61 -31.15 46.31
N PHE A 1135 10.81 -32.17 45.97
CA PHE A 1135 11.29 -33.51 45.59
C PHE A 1135 12.30 -33.48 44.42
N PHE A 1136 12.15 -32.56 43.47
CA PHE A 1136 13.02 -32.51 42.30
C PHE A 1136 14.28 -31.64 42.46
N LEU A 1137 14.37 -30.80 43.50
CA LEU A 1137 15.53 -29.94 43.73
C LEU A 1137 16.86 -30.72 43.85
N PRO A 1138 16.91 -31.87 44.54
CA PRO A 1138 18.13 -32.68 44.61
C PRO A 1138 18.59 -33.26 43.26
N PHE A 1139 17.73 -33.35 42.25
CA PHE A 1139 18.09 -33.88 40.93
C PHE A 1139 18.69 -32.83 39.99
N LYS A 1140 18.35 -31.55 40.13
CA LYS A 1140 18.66 -30.49 39.15
C LYS A 1140 20.15 -30.40 38.80
N ASN A 1141 21.00 -30.20 39.80
CA ASN A 1141 22.44 -30.12 39.60
C ASN A 1141 23.09 -31.52 39.63
N ALA A 1142 22.51 -32.47 40.38
CA ALA A 1142 23.08 -33.82 40.48
C ALA A 1142 23.09 -34.57 39.14
N LEU A 1143 22.02 -34.47 38.32
CA LEU A 1143 21.98 -35.06 36.99
C LEU A 1143 22.99 -34.43 36.04
N TYR A 1144 23.19 -33.12 36.15
CA TYR A 1144 24.18 -32.39 35.39
C TYR A 1144 25.61 -32.88 35.70
N VAL A 1145 25.99 -32.92 36.97
CA VAL A 1145 27.31 -33.43 37.42
C VAL A 1145 27.49 -34.89 37.00
N LEU A 1146 26.47 -35.74 37.20
CA LEU A 1146 26.50 -37.13 36.77
C LEU A 1146 26.75 -37.25 35.26
N SER A 1147 26.16 -36.38 34.44
CA SER A 1147 26.39 -36.41 32.99
C SER A 1147 27.86 -36.21 32.62
N GLN A 1148 28.57 -35.34 33.34
CA GLN A 1148 29.99 -35.07 33.12
C GLN A 1148 30.85 -36.25 33.51
N VAL A 1149 30.57 -36.86 34.68
CA VAL A 1149 31.26 -38.06 35.15
C VAL A 1149 31.09 -39.20 34.15
N LEU A 1150 29.86 -39.43 33.68
CA LEU A 1150 29.56 -40.51 32.74
C LEU A 1150 30.20 -40.28 31.35
N HIS A 1151 30.26 -39.03 30.86
CA HIS A 1151 30.95 -38.70 29.62
C HIS A 1151 32.46 -38.98 29.69
N GLY A 1152 33.08 -38.80 30.85
CA GLY A 1152 34.50 -39.08 31.07
C GLY A 1152 34.87 -40.58 31.15
N LEU A 1153 33.88 -41.49 31.17
CA LEU A 1153 34.14 -42.93 31.18
C LEU A 1153 34.52 -43.43 29.78
N PRO A 1154 35.49 -44.35 29.64
CA PRO A 1154 35.70 -45.04 28.38
C PRO A 1154 34.44 -45.85 28.03
N GLY A 1155 33.86 -45.54 26.86
CA GLY A 1155 32.57 -46.05 26.40
C GLY A 1155 32.51 -47.55 26.06
#